data_AF-A0A925JUR3-F1
#
_entry.id   AF-A0A925JUR3-F1
#
_cell.length_a   1.000
_cell.length_b   1.000
_cell.length_c   1.000
_cell.angle_alpha   90.00
_cell.angle_beta   90.00
_cell.angle_gamma   90.00
#
_symmetry.space_group_name_H-M   'P 1'
#
loop_
_entity.id
_entity.type
_entity.pdbx_description
1 polymer ?
#
loop_
_entity_poly.entity_id
_entity_poly.type
_entity_poly.pdbx_seq_one_letter_code
_entity_poly.pdbx_strand_id
1 'polypeptide(L)'
;TEQIWHAGRSEAFAIYDCGVALDPRQYQQNGNVPARRQKNQIVLHYTAGNGPGAGTVGWWNTIAPLDSATFYCPRHLSDHEYSSPTEGACPAGHGQLRHLANRASAHYVVERAAHRSAPAQTYADVVEVVASDTVTWHGEMVNENSIGIEHANAGWDWSVAGQETFVAGGVGAARRPVDQNRWLHLAAPARPNSNMSHNDFQAYEEEQYRAMILLLRSLCIRHRIPRRFLGDTTNEKLARWWHSRDQLTRSKLMRFRGILSHMNCHSGKECGGPAMHRNRLFRGIVDEWWLPVELEGAERTYYMGPFDPQPSLPSFFRWQAGALQAHLFHDADLDALQDTKSYYDLDRTGFYYAKTESLTTGGTYPIGTNKVWHGGVHFETQTANRKVYAASSGTIVAARLGSDAVTEADPAYGSQRFVLIRHCVYWRQEADPGGGQRTNYAANPSYFFTLYMHLGAFANVAAVDNNNPPWFNYWLRHRAAPADANAIFCPDVTVSVGDWLGEVGTYQSKRLLHFEVLSREELSVAPWDNPIHRIYDADANAICDSAAINQFVTATLNNTVSSMDVLRAAQELRRVKSYHKSEWALSDANALTPVLPDAASRNRHWDRIQHFMWVAGAVGACADLSTQLCDASGMMWHYHPVTFMDFVNRLIVRENGQVSEPDFRDTNVALEDEFLTRFLNFNATPAGPAPADAQAVKPFSVSGNAMEYHFTRRDLACRLPVPHTPPDDPPLQTRFHISLLDVIENIRMDYAQGVAIRLSHVCGAHNVAGNAASCVLGTVQSLGTHAVGLAVDIAPNSPNLARCRALWTASQTAAGIFAASCGEHGGEPSRGDLQGHAQRLVVATTPAVMTKLAANQALTAAEIAQFVIHLEIVSFVRQALWGCWLRTPTRATQVRLSGNNVIGTFPDEASANAERAPGTPAANAVGTNWESIVRRGSRAARVAMVAPGIAGYYERATDADSEKAGGDVWLQEFDS
;
A
#
# COMPACT_ATOMS: atom_id res chain seq x y z
N THR A 1 28.89 3.05 -5.79
CA THR A 1 28.14 1.96 -6.46
C THR A 1 27.70 0.94 -5.43
N GLU A 2 26.44 0.55 -5.49
CA GLU A 2 25.80 -0.47 -4.64
C GLU A 2 25.31 -1.64 -5.49
N GLN A 3 25.06 -2.79 -4.87
CA GLN A 3 24.44 -3.94 -5.52
C GLN A 3 23.01 -4.06 -5.01
N ILE A 4 22.04 -3.75 -5.86
CA ILE A 4 20.61 -3.69 -5.48
C ILE A 4 19.89 -4.83 -6.19
N TRP A 5 19.27 -5.70 -5.41
CA TRP A 5 18.47 -6.78 -5.98
C TRP A 5 17.07 -6.28 -6.33
N HIS A 6 16.75 -6.38 -7.61
CA HIS A 6 15.52 -5.92 -8.23
C HIS A 6 15.15 -6.90 -9.35
N ALA A 7 13.87 -7.25 -9.46
CA ALA A 7 13.33 -8.07 -10.53
C ALA A 7 14.12 -9.36 -10.87
N GLY A 8 14.59 -10.10 -9.86
CA GLY A 8 15.27 -11.38 -10.05
C GLY A 8 16.74 -11.28 -10.52
N ARG A 9 17.39 -10.13 -10.38
CA ARG A 9 18.83 -9.95 -10.61
C ARG A 9 19.44 -8.93 -9.63
N SER A 10 20.77 -8.94 -9.53
CA SER A 10 21.52 -7.85 -8.89
C SER A 10 21.83 -6.78 -9.92
N GLU A 11 21.46 -5.53 -9.66
CA GLU A 11 21.78 -4.38 -10.50
C GLU A 11 22.86 -3.53 -9.80
N ALA A 12 23.95 -3.27 -10.52
CA ALA A 12 25.01 -2.37 -10.07
C ALA A 12 24.53 -0.92 -10.22
N PHE A 13 24.22 -0.27 -9.10
CA PHE A 13 23.58 1.04 -9.04
C PHE A 13 24.59 2.12 -8.64
N ALA A 14 24.76 3.15 -9.46
CA ALA A 14 25.79 4.16 -9.27
C ALA A 14 25.22 5.44 -8.65
N ILE A 15 25.17 5.46 -7.31
CA ILE A 15 25.14 6.72 -6.54
C ILE A 15 26.55 7.35 -6.59
N TYR A 16 26.62 8.61 -7.00
CA TYR A 16 27.83 9.43 -7.03
C TYR A 16 27.77 10.50 -5.94
N ASP A 17 28.84 10.65 -5.17
CA ASP A 17 29.04 11.85 -4.33
C ASP A 17 29.18 13.07 -5.25
N CYS A 18 28.47 14.17 -4.96
CA CYS A 18 28.58 15.41 -5.72
C CYS A 18 29.99 16.05 -5.65
N GLY A 19 30.82 15.67 -4.66
CA GLY A 19 32.22 16.09 -4.52
C GLY A 19 32.41 17.55 -4.09
N VAL A 20 31.32 18.29 -3.84
CA VAL A 20 31.33 19.71 -3.48
C VAL A 20 30.90 19.86 -2.02
N ALA A 21 31.74 20.51 -1.21
CA ALA A 21 31.41 20.81 0.17
C ALA A 21 30.27 21.84 0.23
N LEU A 22 29.08 21.39 0.61
CA LEU A 22 27.89 22.24 0.70
C LEU A 22 27.98 23.31 1.79
N ASP A 23 27.25 24.39 1.57
CA ASP A 23 27.17 25.51 2.49
C ASP A 23 26.56 25.06 3.84
N PRO A 24 27.18 25.39 4.99
CA PRO A 24 26.61 25.15 6.32
C PRO A 24 25.15 25.57 6.52
N ARG A 25 24.64 26.52 5.73
CA ARG A 25 23.25 27.01 5.75
C ARG A 25 22.26 26.06 5.06
N GLN A 26 22.74 25.10 4.27
CA GLN A 26 21.94 24.11 3.54
C GLN A 26 21.61 22.85 4.36
N TYR A 27 22.09 22.73 5.60
CA TYR A 27 21.69 21.68 6.53
C TYR A 27 21.54 22.25 7.95
N GLN A 28 20.99 21.47 8.88
CA GLN A 28 21.00 21.85 10.30
C GLN A 28 22.34 21.46 10.91
N GLN A 29 22.85 22.29 11.83
CA GLN A 29 24.11 22.03 12.54
C GLN A 29 23.92 22.00 14.05
N ASN A 30 24.64 21.10 14.72
CA ASN A 30 24.81 21.06 16.17
C ASN A 30 26.28 21.38 16.48
N GLY A 31 26.58 22.62 16.86
CA GLY A 31 27.96 23.03 17.18
C GLY A 31 28.92 22.90 15.98
N ASN A 32 28.53 23.45 14.83
CA ASN A 32 29.23 23.39 13.54
C ASN A 32 29.34 21.99 12.88
N VAL A 33 28.97 20.91 13.57
CA VAL A 33 28.84 19.56 12.98
C VAL A 33 27.45 19.40 12.34
N PRO A 34 27.31 18.76 11.17
CA PRO A 34 25.99 18.44 10.60
C PRO A 34 25.13 17.64 11.59
N ALA A 35 23.91 18.09 11.82
CA ALA A 35 22.96 17.41 12.70
C ALA A 35 22.47 16.13 12.02
N ARG A 36 22.63 14.98 12.69
CA ARG A 36 22.20 13.66 12.19
C ARG A 36 21.01 13.12 12.99
N ARG A 37 20.17 12.32 12.33
CA ARG A 37 18.90 11.76 12.83
C ARG A 37 18.61 10.42 12.16
N GLN A 38 17.95 9.50 12.86
CA GLN A 38 17.34 8.36 12.19
C GLN A 38 16.28 8.85 11.19
N LYS A 39 16.33 8.33 9.97
CA LYS A 39 15.33 8.61 8.93
C LYS A 39 14.27 7.52 8.91
N ASN A 40 13.02 7.91 8.78
CA ASN A 40 11.87 7.02 8.78
C ASN A 40 10.85 7.35 7.66
N GLN A 41 11.21 8.29 6.79
CA GLN A 41 10.41 8.80 5.68
C GLN A 41 11.29 9.19 4.49
N ILE A 42 10.69 9.22 3.29
CA ILE A 42 11.28 9.79 2.08
C ILE A 42 10.30 10.83 1.53
N VAL A 43 10.78 11.98 1.06
CA VAL A 43 9.96 13.01 0.39
C VAL A 43 10.43 13.13 -1.06
N LEU A 44 9.51 12.92 -2.00
CA LEU A 44 9.75 13.11 -3.42
C LEU A 44 9.46 14.56 -3.84
N HIS A 45 10.41 15.15 -4.54
CA HIS A 45 10.34 16.50 -5.10
C HIS A 45 10.52 16.47 -6.61
N TYR A 46 10.11 17.53 -7.31
CA TYR A 46 10.67 17.82 -8.63
C TYR A 46 11.20 19.25 -8.66
N THR A 47 12.30 19.45 -9.37
CA THR A 47 13.04 20.72 -9.34
C THR A 47 12.48 21.72 -10.35
N ALA A 48 11.37 22.38 -9.98
CA ALA A 48 10.76 23.45 -10.76
C ALA A 48 11.77 24.59 -11.05
N GLY A 49 12.20 24.71 -12.31
CA GLY A 49 13.09 25.79 -12.79
C GLY A 49 14.24 25.34 -13.70
N ASN A 50 14.61 24.06 -13.73
CA ASN A 50 15.71 23.58 -14.57
C ASN A 50 15.27 23.34 -16.02
N GLY A 51 15.84 24.11 -16.95
CA GLY A 51 15.74 23.85 -18.38
C GLY A 51 16.51 22.56 -18.78
N PRO A 52 16.16 21.92 -19.91
CA PRO A 52 16.67 20.58 -20.26
C PRO A 52 18.18 20.48 -20.53
N GLY A 53 18.91 21.60 -20.56
CA GLY A 53 20.37 21.65 -20.65
C GLY A 53 21.09 22.02 -19.33
N ALA A 54 20.37 22.26 -18.25
CA ALA A 54 20.93 22.57 -16.93
C ALA A 54 20.83 21.34 -16.01
N GLY A 55 21.96 20.69 -15.75
CA GLY A 55 22.07 19.66 -14.72
C GLY A 55 21.68 20.23 -13.36
N THR A 56 20.97 19.45 -12.55
CA THR A 56 20.30 19.95 -11.34
C THR A 56 21.32 20.38 -10.29
N VAL A 57 22.41 19.61 -10.19
CA VAL A 57 23.60 19.92 -9.39
C VAL A 57 24.24 21.25 -9.81
N GLY A 58 24.19 21.58 -11.10
CA GLY A 58 24.70 22.85 -11.65
C GLY A 58 23.97 24.04 -11.05
N TRP A 59 22.63 24.03 -11.05
CA TRP A 59 21.83 25.14 -10.50
C TRP A 59 22.05 25.32 -8.99
N TRP A 60 22.30 24.22 -8.27
CA TRP A 60 22.53 24.24 -6.82
C TRP A 60 23.93 24.75 -6.46
N ASN A 61 24.95 24.38 -7.24
CA ASN A 61 26.34 24.75 -6.98
C ASN A 61 26.78 26.08 -7.61
N THR A 62 26.03 26.65 -8.59
CA THR A 62 26.35 27.98 -9.17
C THR A 62 26.00 29.19 -8.28
N ILE A 63 25.49 28.98 -7.06
CA ILE A 63 24.97 30.08 -6.23
C ILE A 63 26.09 30.84 -5.46
N ALA A 64 27.35 30.36 -5.48
CA ALA A 64 28.57 31.18 -5.26
C ALA A 64 29.87 30.40 -5.59
N PRO A 65 30.96 31.06 -6.01
CA PRO A 65 31.02 32.14 -6.99
C PRO A 65 32.05 31.83 -8.10
N LEU A 66 31.72 32.12 -9.38
CA LEU A 66 32.69 32.07 -10.47
C LEU A 66 33.51 33.38 -10.53
N ASP A 67 34.40 33.49 -9.55
CA ASP A 67 35.44 34.51 -9.37
C ASP A 67 34.99 35.96 -9.07
N SER A 68 36.02 36.79 -8.86
CA SER A 68 36.06 38.21 -8.51
C SER A 68 35.26 39.14 -9.45
N ALA A 69 34.84 40.35 -9.05
CA ALA A 69 34.98 41.05 -7.76
C ALA A 69 33.73 41.91 -7.44
N THR A 70 32.56 41.53 -7.97
CA THR A 70 31.36 42.38 -8.00
C THR A 70 30.29 41.88 -7.01
N PHE A 71 29.80 42.76 -6.14
CA PHE A 71 28.86 42.41 -5.07
C PHE A 71 27.40 42.75 -5.42
N TYR A 72 26.46 41.93 -4.91
CA TYR A 72 25.04 42.26 -4.80
C TYR A 72 24.46 41.76 -3.46
N CYS A 73 23.33 42.33 -3.03
CA CYS A 73 23.09 42.53 -1.60
C CYS A 73 21.58 42.60 -1.22
N PRO A 74 21.17 42.12 -0.02
CA PRO A 74 19.91 42.52 0.69
C PRO A 74 19.69 43.82 1.80
N ARG A 75 18.41 44.00 1.16
CA ARG A 75 17.43 45.09 0.76
C ARG A 75 16.13 45.07 1.57
N HIS A 76 16.08 45.90 2.62
CA HIS A 76 14.87 46.20 3.38
C HIS A 76 15.07 47.45 4.26
N LEU A 77 15.01 48.63 3.64
CA LEU A 77 14.55 49.94 4.17
C LEU A 77 14.56 50.92 2.98
N SER A 78 13.89 52.08 3.10
CA SER A 78 13.39 52.84 1.95
C SER A 78 14.46 53.47 1.04
N ASP A 79 15.51 54.06 1.62
CA ASP A 79 16.26 55.14 0.95
C ASP A 79 17.73 54.81 0.61
N HIS A 80 18.14 53.54 0.73
CA HIS A 80 19.36 53.04 0.11
C HIS A 80 19.13 51.65 -0.48
N GLU A 81 19.61 51.43 -1.69
CA GLU A 81 19.82 50.06 -2.14
C GLU A 81 21.00 49.46 -1.37
N TYR A 82 20.72 48.34 -0.69
CA TYR A 82 21.61 47.18 -0.71
C TYR A 82 21.89 46.81 -2.18
N SER A 83 22.85 47.50 -2.78
CA SER A 83 23.50 47.18 -4.04
C SER A 83 24.87 47.86 -3.98
N SER A 84 24.84 49.18 -3.73
CA SER A 84 25.94 50.10 -3.40
C SER A 84 27.33 49.47 -3.52
N PRO A 85 27.81 49.20 -4.75
CA PRO A 85 29.07 48.49 -4.94
C PRO A 85 30.25 49.40 -4.57
N THR A 86 31.37 48.78 -4.16
CA THR A 86 32.67 49.43 -4.32
C THR A 86 32.86 49.78 -5.79
N GLU A 87 33.21 51.04 -6.09
CA GLU A 87 32.94 51.68 -7.38
C GLU A 87 33.48 50.89 -8.60
N GLY A 88 32.54 50.47 -9.45
CA GLY A 88 32.80 49.79 -10.71
C GLY A 88 31.49 49.65 -11.49
N ALA A 89 31.52 49.89 -12.81
CA ALA A 89 30.31 49.81 -13.62
C ALA A 89 29.87 48.35 -13.79
N CYS A 90 28.75 47.97 -13.17
CA CYS A 90 28.15 46.66 -13.37
C CYS A 90 27.50 46.62 -14.78
N PRO A 91 28.03 45.85 -15.76
CA PRO A 91 27.73 46.11 -17.17
C PRO A 91 26.33 45.69 -17.61
N ALA A 92 25.79 46.38 -18.61
CA ALA A 92 24.42 46.18 -19.12
C ALA A 92 24.18 44.76 -19.68
N GLY A 93 23.81 43.82 -18.81
CA GLY A 93 23.61 42.41 -19.15
C GLY A 93 23.22 41.52 -17.97
N HIS A 94 22.55 42.04 -16.93
CA HIS A 94 22.28 41.34 -15.66
C HIS A 94 21.20 40.24 -15.74
N GLY A 95 21.38 39.30 -16.65
CA GLY A 95 20.70 38.01 -16.66
C GLY A 95 21.53 36.94 -15.97
N GLN A 96 21.67 36.99 -14.63
CA GLN A 96 22.06 35.79 -13.86
C GLN A 96 21.57 35.84 -12.40
N LEU A 97 20.85 34.77 -12.04
CA LEU A 97 20.55 34.22 -10.71
C LEU A 97 20.41 35.19 -9.52
N ARG A 98 19.17 35.30 -9.00
CA ARG A 98 18.89 35.90 -7.69
C ARG A 98 19.66 35.17 -6.59
N HIS A 99 20.41 35.90 -5.76
CA HIS A 99 20.74 35.47 -4.40
C HIS A 99 19.46 35.38 -3.56
N LEU A 100 18.74 34.27 -3.68
CA LEU A 100 17.83 33.83 -2.63
C LEU A 100 18.66 33.34 -1.45
N ALA A 101 18.30 33.76 -0.23
CA ALA A 101 18.83 33.19 1.01
C ALA A 101 18.23 31.78 1.28
N ASN A 102 18.17 30.96 0.24
CA ASN A 102 17.56 29.64 0.25
C ASN A 102 18.43 28.69 1.06
N ARG A 103 17.92 28.32 2.24
CA ARG A 103 18.42 27.17 3.02
C ARG A 103 18.13 25.84 2.33
N ALA A 104 17.26 25.84 1.31
CA ALA A 104 16.72 24.67 0.66
C ALA A 104 17.81 23.72 0.11
N SER A 105 17.59 22.43 0.30
CA SER A 105 18.50 21.35 -0.09
C SER A 105 17.76 20.01 -0.14
N ALA A 106 18.48 18.92 -0.42
CA ALA A 106 17.99 17.54 -0.45
C ALA A 106 19.19 16.59 -0.27
N HIS A 107 18.94 15.30 -0.10
CA HIS A 107 20.00 14.29 0.05
C HIS A 107 20.41 13.71 -1.30
N TYR A 108 19.45 13.53 -2.21
CA TYR A 108 19.68 12.93 -3.52
C TYR A 108 19.06 13.77 -4.64
N VAL A 109 19.71 13.73 -5.80
CA VAL A 109 19.22 14.25 -7.08
C VAL A 109 19.19 13.10 -8.08
N VAL A 110 18.06 12.94 -8.78
CA VAL A 110 17.90 11.97 -9.87
C VAL A 110 17.77 12.73 -11.18
N GLU A 111 18.84 12.71 -11.98
CA GLU A 111 18.95 13.52 -13.20
C GLU A 111 18.13 12.95 -14.37
N ARG A 112 18.15 13.62 -15.53
CA ARG A 112 17.54 13.12 -16.78
C ARG A 112 18.51 12.22 -17.54
N ALA A 113 18.02 11.57 -18.60
CA ALA A 113 18.84 10.77 -19.51
C ALA A 113 19.73 11.65 -20.42
N ALA A 114 20.60 12.49 -19.83
CA ALA A 114 21.46 13.44 -20.53
C ALA A 114 22.42 12.78 -21.55
N HIS A 115 22.71 11.48 -21.39
CA HIS A 115 23.43 10.69 -22.38
C HIS A 115 22.76 10.69 -23.76
N ARG A 116 21.43 10.91 -23.86
CA ARG A 116 20.69 11.04 -25.13
C ARG A 116 21.07 12.29 -25.93
N SER A 117 21.68 13.30 -25.29
CA SER A 117 22.26 14.49 -25.94
C SER A 117 23.80 14.53 -25.87
N ALA A 118 24.43 13.83 -24.92
CA ALA A 118 25.88 13.77 -24.76
C ALA A 118 26.39 12.33 -24.42
N PRO A 119 26.49 11.41 -25.40
CA PRO A 119 26.85 10.00 -25.15
C PRO A 119 28.24 9.75 -24.55
N ALA A 120 29.12 10.77 -24.52
CA ALA A 120 30.47 10.68 -23.95
C ALA A 120 30.55 11.08 -22.46
N GLN A 121 29.46 11.58 -21.87
CA GLN A 121 29.44 11.90 -20.43
C GLN A 121 29.20 10.63 -19.61
N THR A 122 29.96 10.47 -18.52
CA THR A 122 29.78 9.37 -17.58
C THR A 122 28.45 9.56 -16.84
N TYR A 123 27.51 8.64 -17.00
CA TYR A 123 26.16 8.78 -16.47
C TYR A 123 26.11 8.55 -14.95
N ALA A 124 25.43 9.45 -14.25
CA ALA A 124 24.99 9.26 -12.88
C ALA A 124 23.52 8.85 -12.86
N ASP A 125 23.21 7.65 -12.35
CA ASP A 125 21.82 7.28 -12.05
C ASP A 125 21.26 8.26 -11.01
N VAL A 126 22.06 8.54 -9.97
CA VAL A 126 21.74 9.40 -8.83
C VAL A 126 23.00 10.11 -8.34
N VAL A 127 22.86 11.37 -7.93
CA VAL A 127 23.87 12.12 -7.19
C VAL A 127 23.45 12.23 -5.72
N GLU A 128 24.30 11.78 -4.78
CA GLU A 128 24.19 12.12 -3.36
C GLU A 128 24.79 13.52 -3.14
N VAL A 129 23.92 14.42 -2.73
CA VAL A 129 24.21 15.84 -2.44
C VAL A 129 24.49 16.00 -0.94
N VAL A 130 23.75 15.31 -0.08
CA VAL A 130 24.01 15.25 1.37
C VAL A 130 23.86 13.81 1.85
N ALA A 131 24.79 13.33 2.68
CA ALA A 131 24.70 12.05 3.37
C ALA A 131 23.31 11.87 4.02
N SER A 132 22.62 10.78 3.67
CA SER A 132 21.19 10.61 4.00
C SER A 132 20.80 10.55 5.48
N ASP A 133 21.73 10.49 6.43
CA ASP A 133 21.45 10.58 7.87
C ASP A 133 21.41 12.04 8.40
N THR A 134 21.83 13.01 7.60
CA THR A 134 21.91 14.43 7.98
C THR A 134 20.56 15.14 7.84
N VAL A 135 20.31 16.19 8.61
CA VAL A 135 19.08 17.00 8.51
C VAL A 135 19.26 18.11 7.48
N THR A 136 18.47 18.04 6.40
CA THR A 136 18.49 18.95 5.26
C THR A 136 17.15 19.66 5.11
N TRP A 137 17.10 20.79 4.39
CA TRP A 137 15.92 21.66 4.36
C TRP A 137 15.08 21.42 3.09
N HIS A 138 14.26 20.36 3.10
CA HIS A 138 13.50 19.95 1.92
C HIS A 138 11.97 19.95 2.13
N GLY A 139 11.45 19.28 3.17
CA GLY A 139 10.03 19.02 3.41
C GLY A 139 9.44 19.77 4.62
N GLU A 140 9.97 20.95 4.94
CA GLU A 140 9.62 21.77 6.12
C GLU A 140 9.57 21.01 7.46
N MET A 141 8.37 20.52 7.82
CA MET A 141 8.05 19.95 9.13
C MET A 141 8.73 18.60 9.36
N VAL A 142 8.97 17.84 8.28
CA VAL A 142 9.56 16.49 8.32
C VAL A 142 11.07 16.46 8.07
N ASN A 143 11.75 17.62 7.95
CA ASN A 143 13.18 17.71 7.64
C ASN A 143 14.08 16.86 8.56
N GLU A 144 13.76 16.82 9.86
CA GLU A 144 14.55 16.06 10.83
C GLU A 144 14.52 14.55 10.52
N ASN A 145 13.35 13.99 10.22
CA ASN A 145 13.11 12.54 10.14
C ASN A 145 12.99 11.97 8.72
N SER A 146 13.11 12.78 7.66
CA SER A 146 12.87 12.33 6.28
C SER A 146 14.03 12.57 5.31
N ILE A 147 14.00 11.87 4.17
CA ILE A 147 14.99 11.93 3.09
C ILE A 147 14.39 12.61 1.86
N GLY A 148 14.73 13.86 1.59
CA GLY A 148 14.41 14.54 0.34
C GLY A 148 15.17 13.98 -0.86
N ILE A 149 14.43 13.67 -1.93
CA ILE A 149 14.94 13.28 -3.26
C ILE A 149 14.39 14.25 -4.31
N GLU A 150 15.27 14.95 -5.02
CA GLU A 150 14.93 15.89 -6.10
C GLU A 150 14.98 15.23 -7.47
N HIS A 151 13.85 15.20 -8.17
CA HIS A 151 13.77 14.66 -9.52
C HIS A 151 13.97 15.79 -10.53
N ALA A 152 14.93 15.64 -11.45
CA ALA A 152 15.19 16.60 -12.51
C ALA A 152 14.02 16.62 -13.53
N ASN A 153 13.04 17.51 -13.31
CA ASN A 153 11.86 17.61 -14.15
C ASN A 153 11.33 19.04 -14.29
N ALA A 154 10.70 19.34 -15.42
CA ALA A 154 10.33 20.70 -15.83
C ALA A 154 8.87 21.06 -15.50
N GLY A 155 8.65 22.33 -15.14
CA GLY A 155 7.34 22.94 -14.92
C GLY A 155 7.40 24.47 -15.02
N TRP A 156 6.23 25.09 -15.15
CA TRP A 156 5.94 26.54 -15.25
C TRP A 156 6.55 27.31 -16.42
N ASP A 157 7.85 27.60 -16.37
CA ASP A 157 8.45 28.75 -17.09
C ASP A 157 8.51 28.60 -18.62
N TRP A 158 7.97 27.50 -19.15
CA TRP A 158 7.74 27.24 -20.56
C TRP A 158 6.27 27.52 -20.92
N SER A 159 5.82 28.76 -20.70
CA SER A 159 4.44 29.18 -20.96
C SER A 159 4.08 29.00 -22.45
N VAL A 160 3.31 27.95 -22.76
CA VAL A 160 2.87 27.62 -24.13
C VAL A 160 2.01 28.73 -24.75
N ALA A 161 1.34 29.53 -23.91
CA ALA A 161 0.50 30.63 -24.33
C ALA A 161 1.31 31.85 -24.80
N GLY A 162 1.69 31.89 -26.08
CA GLY A 162 2.17 33.14 -26.70
C GLY A 162 2.85 33.06 -28.08
N GLN A 163 3.46 31.93 -28.45
CA GLN A 163 4.20 31.79 -29.70
C GLN A 163 3.89 30.48 -30.46
N GLU A 164 2.80 30.50 -31.21
CA GLU A 164 2.56 29.49 -32.27
C GLU A 164 3.43 29.76 -33.52
N THR A 165 3.86 31.01 -33.70
CA THR A 165 4.81 31.41 -34.75
C THR A 165 6.26 31.17 -34.30
N PHE A 166 6.85 30.07 -34.78
CA PHE A 166 8.29 29.79 -34.64
C PHE A 166 9.14 30.84 -35.39
N VAL A 167 9.55 31.91 -34.69
CA VAL A 167 10.51 32.88 -35.24
C VAL A 167 11.92 32.28 -35.21
N ALA A 168 12.36 31.75 -36.35
CA ALA A 168 13.69 31.18 -36.52
C ALA A 168 14.79 32.26 -36.40
N GLY A 169 15.34 32.43 -35.19
CA GLY A 169 16.41 33.39 -34.92
C GLY A 169 16.90 33.47 -33.46
N GLY A 170 16.11 33.03 -32.48
CA GLY A 170 16.52 33.05 -31.07
C GLY A 170 17.54 31.96 -30.72
N VAL A 171 18.79 32.33 -30.42
CA VAL A 171 19.94 31.44 -30.14
C VAL A 171 19.84 30.69 -28.78
N GLY A 172 18.66 30.66 -28.17
CA GLY A 172 18.32 29.86 -26.98
C GLY A 172 16.98 29.12 -27.08
N ALA A 173 16.17 29.35 -28.13
CA ALA A 173 14.84 28.75 -28.30
C ALA A 173 14.91 27.30 -28.85
N ALA A 174 15.86 26.52 -28.34
CA ALA A 174 16.23 25.22 -28.87
C ALA A 174 15.23 24.13 -28.45
N ARG A 175 14.15 24.01 -29.23
CA ARG A 175 13.25 22.84 -29.33
C ARG A 175 12.33 22.60 -28.12
N ARG A 176 11.01 22.75 -28.36
CA ARG A 176 10.06 21.73 -27.87
C ARG A 176 10.59 20.36 -28.29
N PRO A 177 10.62 19.33 -27.41
CA PRO A 177 10.63 17.96 -27.88
C PRO A 177 9.47 17.79 -28.87
N VAL A 178 9.72 17.21 -30.05
CA VAL A 178 8.69 17.00 -31.08
C VAL A 178 7.59 16.02 -30.60
N ASP A 179 7.92 15.29 -29.55
CA ASP A 179 7.15 14.30 -28.81
C ASP A 179 6.23 15.00 -27.77
N GLN A 180 5.02 15.39 -28.21
CA GLN A 180 4.02 16.04 -27.33
C GLN A 180 3.53 15.12 -26.21
N ASN A 181 3.63 13.80 -26.39
CA ASN A 181 3.23 12.76 -25.43
C ASN A 181 4.04 12.81 -24.12
N ARG A 182 5.10 13.64 -24.06
CA ARG A 182 5.89 13.94 -22.86
C ARG A 182 5.31 15.03 -21.95
N TRP A 183 4.14 15.60 -22.26
CA TRP A 183 3.57 16.69 -21.44
C TRP A 183 2.12 16.42 -21.04
N LEU A 184 1.82 16.74 -19.79
CA LEU A 184 0.51 16.66 -19.16
C LEU A 184 -0.03 18.08 -18.93
N HIS A 185 -1.09 18.43 -19.65
CA HIS A 185 -1.80 19.69 -19.50
C HIS A 185 -3.09 19.55 -18.66
N LEU A 186 -3.27 20.43 -17.67
CA LEU A 186 -4.47 20.57 -16.84
C LEU A 186 -5.28 21.80 -17.25
N ALA A 187 -6.58 21.63 -17.50
CA ALA A 187 -7.45 22.73 -17.91
C ALA A 187 -7.57 23.85 -16.84
N ALA A 188 -7.23 25.08 -17.23
CA ALA A 188 -7.07 26.23 -16.33
C ALA A 188 -8.28 26.68 -15.47
N PRO A 189 -9.56 26.68 -15.92
CA PRO A 189 -10.65 27.38 -15.21
C PRO A 189 -11.25 26.59 -14.01
N ALA A 190 -10.64 25.48 -13.60
CA ALA A 190 -11.29 24.46 -12.78
C ALA A 190 -11.00 24.52 -11.27
N ARG A 191 -10.36 25.59 -10.76
CA ARG A 191 -9.62 25.58 -9.49
C ARG A 191 -10.21 26.45 -8.36
N PRO A 192 -11.36 26.11 -7.75
CA PRO A 192 -11.77 26.74 -6.49
C PRO A 192 -10.84 26.44 -5.30
N ASN A 193 -10.36 25.18 -5.19
CA ASN A 193 -9.75 24.63 -3.97
C ASN A 193 -8.43 23.85 -4.21
N SER A 194 -7.84 23.89 -5.40
CA SER A 194 -6.56 23.21 -5.65
C SER A 194 -5.39 24.19 -5.55
N ASN A 195 -4.42 23.89 -4.69
CA ASN A 195 -3.17 24.67 -4.57
C ASN A 195 -2.22 24.46 -5.76
N MET A 196 -2.74 23.92 -6.87
CA MET A 196 -2.02 23.82 -8.11
C MET A 196 -1.99 25.19 -8.78
N SER A 197 -0.79 25.74 -8.95
CA SER A 197 -0.55 26.89 -9.81
C SER A 197 -0.24 26.47 -11.25
N HIS A 198 0.43 25.33 -11.46
CA HIS A 198 0.91 24.87 -12.76
C HIS A 198 -0.19 24.22 -13.60
N ASN A 199 -0.23 24.49 -14.91
CA ASN A 199 -1.05 23.74 -15.86
C ASN A 199 -0.26 22.61 -16.53
N ASP A 200 1.03 22.82 -16.80
CA ASP A 200 1.86 21.95 -17.63
C ASP A 200 2.94 21.25 -16.80
N PHE A 201 2.97 19.91 -16.89
CA PHE A 201 3.93 19.04 -16.22
C PHE A 201 4.60 18.12 -17.23
N GLN A 202 5.93 18.03 -17.26
CA GLN A 202 6.59 17.05 -18.13
C GLN A 202 6.55 15.64 -17.51
N ALA A 203 6.34 14.62 -18.33
CA ALA A 203 6.48 13.22 -17.96
C ALA A 203 7.95 12.85 -17.69
N TYR A 204 8.16 12.02 -16.67
CA TYR A 204 9.48 11.47 -16.30
C TYR A 204 9.90 10.36 -17.26
N GLU A 205 11.21 10.22 -17.49
CA GLU A 205 11.75 9.24 -18.46
C GLU A 205 11.88 7.83 -17.85
N GLU A 206 11.95 6.79 -18.70
CA GLU A 206 12.13 5.39 -18.29
C GLU A 206 13.32 5.20 -17.34
N GLU A 207 14.44 5.83 -17.70
CA GLU A 207 15.69 5.83 -16.94
C GLU A 207 15.52 6.48 -15.56
N GLN A 208 14.72 7.55 -15.47
CA GLN A 208 14.42 8.21 -14.19
C GLN A 208 13.56 7.32 -13.29
N TYR A 209 12.56 6.62 -13.85
CA TYR A 209 11.79 5.64 -13.08
C TYR A 209 12.67 4.49 -12.56
N ARG A 210 13.59 3.97 -13.39
CA ARG A 210 14.52 2.91 -12.96
C ARG A 210 15.47 3.39 -11.85
N ALA A 211 16.13 4.54 -12.05
CA ALA A 211 17.01 5.13 -11.05
C ALA A 211 16.27 5.42 -9.73
N MET A 212 15.02 5.90 -9.81
CA MET A 212 14.17 6.13 -8.64
C MET A 212 13.79 4.83 -7.92
N ILE A 213 13.40 3.78 -8.63
CA ILE A 213 13.06 2.48 -8.03
C ILE A 213 14.27 1.88 -7.31
N LEU A 214 15.45 1.93 -7.94
CA LEU A 214 16.69 1.46 -7.32
C LEU A 214 17.06 2.30 -6.08
N LEU A 215 17.02 3.63 -6.17
CA LEU A 215 17.27 4.54 -5.05
C LEU A 215 16.33 4.25 -3.87
N LEU A 216 15.02 4.18 -4.13
CA LEU A 216 14.02 3.91 -3.11
C LEU A 216 14.19 2.54 -2.48
N ARG A 217 14.52 1.49 -3.25
CA ARG A 217 14.86 0.17 -2.68
C ARG A 217 16.07 0.24 -1.75
N SER A 218 17.17 0.89 -2.16
CA SER A 218 18.34 1.07 -1.28
C SER A 218 18.00 1.83 -0.01
N LEU A 219 17.31 2.97 -0.11
CA LEU A 219 16.98 3.81 1.05
C LEU A 219 16.02 3.11 2.02
N CYS A 220 14.99 2.44 1.50
CA CYS A 220 14.05 1.67 2.33
C CYS A 220 14.74 0.47 3.03
N ILE A 221 15.71 -0.18 2.39
CA ILE A 221 16.51 -1.25 3.03
C ILE A 221 17.51 -0.69 4.05
N ARG A 222 18.25 0.37 3.70
CA ARG A 222 19.32 0.99 4.50
C ARG A 222 18.78 1.61 5.78
N HIS A 223 17.81 2.51 5.65
CA HIS A 223 17.26 3.28 6.77
C HIS A 223 16.11 2.56 7.47
N ARG A 224 15.68 1.40 6.95
CA ARG A 224 14.45 0.69 7.34
C ARG A 224 13.28 1.67 7.28
N ILE A 225 12.82 1.95 6.05
CA ILE A 225 11.64 2.77 5.75
C ILE A 225 10.63 1.84 5.06
N PRO A 226 9.33 1.81 5.43
CA PRO A 226 8.38 0.87 4.84
C PRO A 226 8.16 1.20 3.36
N ARG A 227 7.95 0.19 2.52
CA ARG A 227 7.83 0.35 1.05
C ARG A 227 6.44 0.84 0.62
N ARG A 228 5.76 1.62 1.47
CA ARG A 228 4.44 2.22 1.23
C ARG A 228 4.54 3.71 0.91
N PHE A 229 3.66 4.18 0.03
CA PHE A 229 3.42 5.60 -0.21
C PHE A 229 2.27 6.09 0.67
N LEU A 230 2.24 7.39 1.00
CA LEU A 230 1.17 8.00 1.82
C LEU A 230 -0.22 7.81 1.19
N GLY A 231 -1.22 7.56 2.04
CA GLY A 231 -2.61 7.22 1.68
C GLY A 231 -2.81 5.71 1.80
N ASP A 232 -3.74 5.30 2.65
CA ASP A 232 -3.86 3.91 3.07
C ASP A 232 -5.01 3.21 2.31
N THR A 233 -6.16 3.86 2.12
CA THR A 233 -7.22 3.39 1.20
C THR A 233 -6.93 3.74 -0.28
N THR A 234 -7.55 3.03 -1.24
CA THR A 234 -7.41 3.41 -2.67
C THR A 234 -7.84 4.85 -2.93
N ASN A 235 -8.93 5.33 -2.33
CA ASN A 235 -9.36 6.73 -2.49
C ASN A 235 -8.33 7.72 -1.90
N GLU A 236 -7.77 7.41 -0.73
CA GLU A 236 -6.75 8.26 -0.09
C GLU A 236 -5.43 8.31 -0.87
N LYS A 237 -5.00 7.20 -1.48
CA LYS A 237 -3.79 7.09 -2.31
C LYS A 237 -3.79 8.05 -3.51
N LEU A 238 -4.96 8.59 -3.85
CA LEU A 238 -5.25 9.37 -5.06
C LEU A 238 -5.62 10.79 -4.69
N ALA A 239 -6.63 10.94 -3.84
CA ALA A 239 -6.99 12.21 -3.22
C ALA A 239 -5.77 12.84 -2.52
N ARG A 240 -5.15 12.15 -1.56
CA ARG A 240 -4.09 12.73 -0.74
C ARG A 240 -2.70 12.72 -1.36
N TRP A 241 -2.49 12.15 -2.56
CA TRP A 241 -1.23 12.38 -3.29
C TRP A 241 -1.15 13.78 -3.94
N TRP A 242 -2.32 14.37 -4.25
CA TRP A 242 -2.45 15.69 -4.89
C TRP A 242 -3.21 16.74 -4.07
N HIS A 243 -3.90 16.37 -2.99
CA HIS A 243 -4.49 17.33 -2.05
C HIS A 243 -3.44 18.02 -1.19
N SER A 244 -3.83 19.20 -0.68
CA SER A 244 -2.97 20.05 0.11
C SER A 244 -2.78 19.54 1.54
N ARG A 245 -1.70 20.03 2.16
CA ARG A 245 -1.44 19.99 3.62
C ARG A 245 -2.66 20.29 4.49
N ASP A 246 -3.63 21.05 4.01
CA ASP A 246 -4.78 21.51 4.79
C ASP A 246 -5.72 20.35 5.21
N GLN A 247 -5.58 19.17 4.59
CA GLN A 247 -6.24 17.91 5.01
C GLN A 247 -5.35 16.96 5.84
N LEU A 248 -4.04 17.24 5.95
CA LEU A 248 -3.05 16.36 6.58
C LEU A 248 -2.47 17.02 7.84
N THR A 249 -2.90 16.52 9.01
CA THR A 249 -2.43 17.01 10.30
C THR A 249 -0.90 16.90 10.40
N ARG A 250 -0.25 17.86 11.05
CA ARG A 250 1.21 17.79 11.29
C ARG A 250 1.58 16.50 12.00
N SER A 251 0.78 16.06 12.96
CA SER A 251 1.02 14.82 13.70
C SER A 251 0.92 13.57 12.82
N LYS A 252 -0.09 13.44 11.92
CA LYS A 252 -0.15 12.36 10.92
C LYS A 252 1.12 12.35 10.06
N LEU A 253 1.56 13.52 9.60
CA LEU A 253 2.80 13.66 8.83
C LEU A 253 4.06 13.27 9.62
N MET A 254 4.15 13.57 10.93
CA MET A 254 5.30 13.14 11.76
C MET A 254 5.23 11.66 12.19
N ARG A 255 4.03 11.09 12.33
CA ARG A 255 3.81 9.67 12.67
C ARG A 255 3.95 8.73 11.47
N PHE A 256 3.68 9.19 10.25
CA PHE A 256 3.79 8.37 9.03
C PHE A 256 5.19 7.75 8.85
N ARG A 257 5.24 6.57 8.21
CA ARG A 257 6.47 5.83 7.91
C ARG A 257 6.36 5.33 6.47
N GLY A 258 7.19 5.84 5.57
CA GLY A 258 7.12 5.53 4.13
C GLY A 258 7.47 6.72 3.23
N ILE A 259 6.91 6.73 2.02
CA ILE A 259 7.23 7.70 0.96
C ILE A 259 6.10 8.75 0.80
N LEU A 260 6.50 10.02 0.78
CA LEU A 260 5.68 11.22 0.72
C LEU A 260 5.87 11.94 -0.63
N SER A 261 4.84 12.65 -1.08
CA SER A 261 4.96 13.77 -2.02
C SER A 261 5.27 15.04 -1.23
N HIS A 262 6.09 15.96 -1.75
CA HIS A 262 6.28 17.27 -1.11
C HIS A 262 4.95 18.05 -0.99
N MET A 263 3.97 17.82 -1.88
CA MET A 263 2.59 18.33 -1.73
C MET A 263 1.96 17.99 -0.37
N ASN A 264 2.31 16.84 0.20
CA ASN A 264 1.79 16.40 1.50
C ASN A 264 2.33 17.24 2.66
N CYS A 265 3.56 17.75 2.53
CA CYS A 265 4.25 18.48 3.59
C CYS A 265 3.97 19.99 3.58
N HIS A 266 3.58 20.56 2.43
CA HIS A 266 3.48 22.00 2.22
C HIS A 266 2.31 22.35 1.29
N SER A 267 1.43 23.26 1.70
CA SER A 267 0.20 23.62 0.98
C SER A 267 0.48 24.21 -0.42
N GLY A 268 1.31 25.25 -0.51
CA GLY A 268 1.75 25.87 -1.77
C GLY A 268 2.91 25.17 -2.48
N LYS A 269 2.87 23.83 -2.60
CA LYS A 269 3.85 23.05 -3.40
C LYS A 269 3.11 22.04 -4.27
N GLU A 270 3.67 21.83 -5.46
CA GLU A 270 3.22 20.85 -6.45
C GLU A 270 4.29 19.80 -6.78
N CYS A 271 5.48 19.95 -6.17
CA CYS A 271 6.62 19.04 -6.29
C CYS A 271 6.19 17.59 -6.06
N GLY A 272 6.50 16.73 -7.03
CA GLY A 272 5.85 15.44 -7.27
C GLY A 272 4.98 15.47 -8.54
N GLY A 273 3.86 16.18 -8.49
CA GLY A 273 2.97 16.47 -9.62
C GLY A 273 2.10 15.28 -10.10
N PRO A 274 1.14 15.53 -11.01
CA PRO A 274 0.30 14.48 -11.61
C PRO A 274 1.01 13.68 -12.72
N ALA A 275 2.13 14.17 -13.24
CA ALA A 275 2.92 13.45 -14.24
C ALA A 275 3.79 12.31 -13.65
N MET A 276 3.85 12.17 -12.31
CA MET A 276 4.58 11.07 -11.67
C MET A 276 3.69 9.84 -11.54
N HIS A 277 4.10 8.75 -12.19
CA HIS A 277 3.42 7.45 -12.10
C HIS A 277 3.75 6.76 -10.77
N ARG A 278 3.18 7.28 -9.66
CA ARG A 278 3.28 6.76 -8.28
C ARG A 278 3.18 5.23 -8.22
N ASN A 279 2.21 4.67 -8.94
CA ASN A 279 1.96 3.22 -8.94
C ASN A 279 3.06 2.39 -9.61
N ARG A 280 3.80 2.95 -10.57
CA ARG A 280 4.98 2.31 -11.15
C ARG A 280 6.14 2.29 -10.15
N LEU A 281 6.36 3.39 -9.42
CA LEU A 281 7.34 3.40 -8.34
C LEU A 281 6.95 2.38 -7.27
N PHE A 282 5.69 2.33 -6.86
CA PHE A 282 5.18 1.31 -5.92
C PHE A 282 5.45 -0.12 -6.41
N ARG A 283 5.02 -0.50 -7.62
CA ARG A 283 5.23 -1.85 -8.19
C ARG A 283 6.72 -2.22 -8.35
N GLY A 284 7.60 -1.25 -8.57
CA GLY A 284 9.05 -1.48 -8.63
C GLY A 284 9.73 -1.62 -7.26
N ILE A 285 9.30 -0.85 -6.25
CA ILE A 285 9.90 -0.92 -4.91
C ILE A 285 9.31 -2.04 -4.05
N VAL A 286 8.05 -2.40 -4.26
CA VAL A 286 7.36 -3.40 -3.45
C VAL A 286 7.77 -4.81 -3.85
N ASP A 287 7.86 -5.70 -2.88
CA ASP A 287 8.16 -7.13 -3.09
C ASP A 287 6.87 -7.98 -3.01
N GLU A 288 5.70 -7.33 -2.93
CA GLU A 288 4.37 -7.93 -2.78
C GLU A 288 4.06 -8.94 -3.88
N TRP A 289 3.16 -9.87 -3.54
CA TRP A 289 2.63 -10.87 -4.45
C TRP A 289 1.14 -10.68 -4.72
N TRP A 290 0.80 -10.70 -6.00
CA TRP A 290 -0.56 -10.57 -6.53
C TRP A 290 -0.99 -11.88 -7.14
N LEU A 291 -2.30 -12.18 -7.14
CA LEU A 291 -2.78 -13.30 -7.96
C LEU A 291 -2.43 -13.03 -9.43
N PRO A 292 -2.07 -14.08 -10.19
CA PRO A 292 -1.68 -13.95 -11.58
C PRO A 292 -2.87 -13.68 -12.52
N VAL A 293 -4.11 -13.76 -12.04
CA VAL A 293 -5.34 -13.49 -12.81
C VAL A 293 -6.48 -13.13 -11.87
N GLU A 294 -7.42 -12.31 -12.31
CA GLU A 294 -8.66 -12.02 -11.57
C GLU A 294 -9.67 -13.16 -11.73
N LEU A 295 -10.14 -13.70 -10.61
CA LEU A 295 -11.05 -14.83 -10.51
C LEU A 295 -12.52 -14.39 -10.47
N GLU A 296 -12.83 -13.16 -10.05
CA GLU A 296 -14.21 -12.66 -9.85
C GLU A 296 -14.37 -11.20 -10.27
N GLY A 297 -15.62 -10.75 -10.50
CA GLY A 297 -15.88 -9.36 -10.86
C GLY A 297 -15.30 -8.93 -12.22
N ALA A 298 -15.10 -7.62 -12.38
CA ALA A 298 -14.56 -7.02 -13.59
C ALA A 298 -13.03 -7.18 -13.66
N GLU A 299 -12.51 -7.38 -14.87
CA GLU A 299 -11.07 -7.38 -15.11
C GLU A 299 -10.48 -5.97 -15.00
N ARG A 300 -9.22 -5.85 -14.57
CA ARG A 300 -8.54 -4.55 -14.56
C ARG A 300 -8.31 -4.04 -15.98
N THR A 301 -8.66 -2.79 -16.18
CA THR A 301 -8.26 -1.92 -17.28
C THR A 301 -6.74 -1.69 -17.22
N TYR A 302 -5.95 -2.71 -17.61
CA TYR A 302 -4.49 -2.65 -17.52
C TYR A 302 -3.93 -1.49 -18.37
N TYR A 303 -3.50 -0.41 -17.70
CA TYR A 303 -2.83 0.69 -18.34
C TYR A 303 -1.31 0.48 -18.38
N MET A 304 -0.77 0.47 -19.59
CA MET A 304 0.64 0.72 -19.83
C MET A 304 0.92 2.21 -19.66
N GLY A 305 1.89 2.59 -18.82
CA GLY A 305 2.42 3.96 -18.77
C GLY A 305 2.80 4.53 -20.15
N PRO A 306 2.97 5.86 -20.30
CA PRO A 306 2.85 6.64 -21.56
C PRO A 306 3.91 6.40 -22.66
N PHE A 307 4.22 5.14 -22.96
CA PHE A 307 5.21 4.68 -23.93
C PHE A 307 4.66 3.61 -24.89
N ASP A 308 3.33 3.60 -25.07
CA ASP A 308 2.78 3.50 -26.42
C ASP A 308 2.60 4.91 -27.00
N PRO A 309 3.53 5.40 -27.84
CA PRO A 309 3.44 6.74 -28.41
C PRO A 309 2.44 6.75 -29.56
N GLN A 310 1.14 6.83 -29.24
CA GLN A 310 0.10 7.20 -30.21
C GLN A 310 0.49 8.54 -30.86
N PRO A 311 0.85 8.59 -32.17
CA PRO A 311 1.50 9.79 -32.74
C PRO A 311 0.56 10.97 -33.01
N SER A 312 -0.73 10.82 -32.72
CA SER A 312 -1.82 11.62 -33.29
C SER A 312 -2.82 12.20 -32.28
N LEU A 313 -2.75 11.82 -30.99
CA LEU A 313 -3.73 12.21 -29.97
C LEU A 313 -3.06 12.95 -28.80
N PRO A 314 -3.25 14.29 -28.66
CA PRO A 314 -2.70 15.06 -27.55
C PRO A 314 -3.48 14.78 -26.25
N SER A 315 -2.74 14.51 -25.18
CA SER A 315 -3.28 14.09 -23.89
C SER A 315 -3.59 15.28 -22.97
N PHE A 316 -4.79 15.32 -22.39
CA PHE A 316 -5.23 16.40 -21.51
C PHE A 316 -6.05 15.84 -20.34
N PHE A 317 -5.99 16.51 -19.18
CA PHE A 317 -6.85 16.18 -18.04
C PHE A 317 -7.84 17.31 -17.77
N ARG A 318 -9.06 16.93 -17.39
CA ARG A 318 -10.12 17.85 -16.96
C ARG A 318 -10.34 17.71 -15.45
N TRP A 319 -10.66 18.83 -14.82
CA TRP A 319 -11.05 18.90 -13.42
C TRP A 319 -12.44 19.54 -13.37
N GLN A 320 -13.38 18.95 -12.64
CA GLN A 320 -14.76 19.42 -12.54
C GLN A 320 -15.32 19.10 -11.14
N ALA A 321 -16.22 19.94 -10.62
CA ALA A 321 -16.89 19.75 -9.33
C ALA A 321 -15.96 19.51 -8.10
N GLY A 322 -14.70 19.98 -8.14
CA GLY A 322 -13.74 19.79 -7.05
C GLY A 322 -12.93 18.49 -7.10
N ALA A 323 -13.16 17.64 -8.11
CA ALA A 323 -12.43 16.40 -8.34
C ALA A 323 -11.78 16.38 -9.74
N LEU A 324 -10.78 15.49 -9.90
CA LEU A 324 -10.17 15.18 -11.19
C LEU A 324 -11.11 14.28 -12.01
N GLN A 325 -12.14 14.86 -12.63
CA GLN A 325 -13.08 14.12 -13.49
C GLN A 325 -12.40 13.71 -14.80
N ALA A 326 -11.77 12.54 -14.74
CA ALA A 326 -11.02 11.93 -15.82
C ALA A 326 -11.91 11.57 -17.01
N HIS A 327 -11.61 12.19 -18.15
CA HIS A 327 -12.16 11.81 -19.45
C HIS A 327 -11.00 11.47 -20.40
N LEU A 328 -10.32 10.37 -20.06
CA LEU A 328 -9.34 9.64 -20.87
C LEU A 328 -7.94 10.29 -21.00
N PHE A 329 -6.89 9.49 -20.80
CA PHE A 329 -5.50 9.84 -21.12
C PHE A 329 -4.94 8.77 -22.08
N HIS A 330 -5.02 9.01 -23.39
CA HIS A 330 -4.87 7.97 -24.43
C HIS A 330 -5.86 6.80 -24.22
N ASP A 331 -7.16 7.11 -24.13
CA ASP A 331 -8.25 6.17 -23.82
C ASP A 331 -8.11 5.39 -22.50
N ALA A 332 -7.14 5.76 -21.65
CA ALA A 332 -6.96 5.17 -20.34
C ALA A 332 -8.11 5.50 -19.38
N ASP A 333 -8.67 4.44 -18.83
CA ASP A 333 -9.29 4.47 -17.52
C ASP A 333 -8.23 4.85 -16.47
N LEU A 334 -8.43 6.01 -15.85
CA LEU A 334 -7.51 6.57 -14.89
C LEU A 334 -7.62 5.89 -13.52
N ASP A 335 -8.75 5.29 -13.17
CA ASP A 335 -8.91 4.54 -11.91
C ASP A 335 -8.06 3.26 -11.92
N ALA A 336 -7.83 2.69 -13.11
CA ALA A 336 -7.00 1.50 -13.29
C ALA A 336 -5.50 1.81 -13.46
N LEU A 337 -5.14 3.01 -13.94
CA LEU A 337 -3.83 3.64 -13.73
C LEU A 337 -3.48 3.73 -12.23
N GLN A 338 -4.53 3.90 -11.42
CA GLN A 338 -4.52 4.23 -10.02
C GLN A 338 -4.72 3.01 -9.10
N ASP A 339 -5.10 1.84 -9.63
CA ASP A 339 -5.22 0.61 -8.83
C ASP A 339 -3.85 0.05 -8.40
N THR A 340 -3.64 0.11 -7.08
CA THR A 340 -2.51 -0.51 -6.35
C THR A 340 -2.93 -1.76 -5.58
N LYS A 341 -4.23 -2.11 -5.55
CA LYS A 341 -4.72 -3.23 -4.78
C LYS A 341 -4.11 -4.51 -5.35
N SER A 342 -3.60 -5.37 -4.50
CA SER A 342 -3.27 -6.72 -4.94
C SER A 342 -4.57 -7.46 -5.34
N TYR A 343 -4.53 -8.31 -6.36
CA TYR A 343 -5.61 -9.30 -6.54
C TYR A 343 -5.59 -10.37 -5.42
N TYR A 344 -4.46 -10.48 -4.71
CA TYR A 344 -4.28 -11.31 -3.54
C TYR A 344 -4.59 -10.52 -2.26
N ASP A 345 -5.63 -10.95 -1.56
CA ASP A 345 -6.09 -10.44 -0.28
C ASP A 345 -5.81 -11.52 0.79
N LEU A 346 -5.05 -11.15 1.82
CA LEU A 346 -4.59 -12.08 2.86
C LEU A 346 -5.75 -12.73 3.64
N ASP A 347 -6.89 -12.05 3.74
CA ASP A 347 -8.06 -12.54 4.47
C ASP A 347 -8.97 -13.38 3.55
N ARG A 348 -8.84 -13.23 2.22
CA ARG A 348 -9.45 -14.12 1.21
C ARG A 348 -8.62 -15.36 0.88
N THR A 349 -7.51 -15.62 1.57
CA THR A 349 -6.63 -16.79 1.32
C THR A 349 -7.41 -18.13 1.29
N GLY A 350 -8.39 -18.32 2.17
CA GLY A 350 -9.25 -19.52 2.18
C GLY A 350 -10.08 -19.71 0.91
N PHE A 351 -10.47 -18.61 0.27
CA PHE A 351 -11.23 -18.59 -0.97
C PHE A 351 -10.34 -18.92 -2.19
N TYR A 352 -9.07 -18.51 -2.20
CA TYR A 352 -8.14 -18.87 -3.27
C TYR A 352 -7.85 -20.36 -3.29
N TYR A 353 -7.66 -20.99 -2.13
CA TYR A 353 -7.59 -22.45 -2.03
C TYR A 353 -8.86 -23.11 -2.60
N ALA A 354 -10.05 -22.63 -2.22
CA ALA A 354 -11.31 -23.18 -2.74
C ALA A 354 -11.42 -23.09 -4.28
N LYS A 355 -10.94 -22.00 -4.91
CA LYS A 355 -10.92 -21.84 -6.37
C LYS A 355 -9.91 -22.75 -7.07
N THR A 356 -8.76 -23.05 -6.46
CA THR A 356 -7.75 -23.97 -7.01
C THR A 356 -8.05 -25.44 -6.73
N GLU A 357 -8.86 -25.73 -5.71
CA GLU A 357 -9.18 -27.10 -5.25
C GLU A 357 -10.58 -27.57 -5.67
N SER A 358 -11.50 -26.69 -6.09
CA SER A 358 -12.80 -27.11 -6.65
C SER A 358 -12.69 -27.73 -8.06
N LEU A 359 -11.49 -27.78 -8.63
CA LEU A 359 -11.24 -28.17 -10.01
C LEU A 359 -10.97 -29.68 -10.12
N THR A 360 -11.92 -30.41 -10.70
CA THR A 360 -11.78 -31.84 -11.04
C THR A 360 -10.86 -32.11 -12.23
N THR A 361 -10.45 -31.06 -12.94
CA THR A 361 -9.61 -31.09 -14.15
C THR A 361 -8.13 -30.94 -13.82
N GLY A 362 -7.29 -31.85 -14.31
CA GLY A 362 -5.85 -31.93 -14.03
C GLY A 362 -5.51 -32.58 -12.68
N GLY A 363 -5.87 -31.93 -11.58
CA GLY A 363 -5.53 -32.34 -10.22
C GLY A 363 -5.31 -31.14 -9.30
N THR A 364 -4.72 -31.38 -8.13
CA THR A 364 -4.34 -30.33 -7.18
C THR A 364 -2.88 -30.49 -6.79
N TYR A 365 -2.24 -29.45 -6.27
CA TYR A 365 -0.83 -29.56 -5.86
C TYR A 365 -0.66 -30.59 -4.71
N PRO A 366 0.35 -31.49 -4.72
CA PRO A 366 1.36 -31.74 -5.76
C PRO A 366 1.05 -32.96 -6.67
N ILE A 367 -0.23 -33.36 -6.83
CA ILE A 367 -0.63 -34.65 -7.40
C ILE A 367 -1.78 -34.52 -8.42
N GLY A 368 -1.53 -34.95 -9.66
CA GLY A 368 -2.54 -35.08 -10.70
C GLY A 368 -3.59 -36.16 -10.37
N THR A 369 -4.80 -36.05 -10.93
CA THR A 369 -5.86 -37.09 -10.77
C THR A 369 -5.46 -38.46 -11.36
N ASN A 370 -4.43 -38.47 -12.20
CA ASN A 370 -3.76 -39.62 -12.80
C ASN A 370 -2.55 -40.16 -12.00
N LYS A 371 -2.28 -39.62 -10.79
CA LYS A 371 -1.08 -39.84 -9.97
C LYS A 371 0.26 -39.32 -10.54
N VAL A 372 0.25 -38.53 -11.60
CA VAL A 372 1.47 -37.84 -12.07
C VAL A 372 1.80 -36.72 -11.07
N TRP A 373 3.08 -36.41 -10.88
CA TRP A 373 3.49 -35.23 -10.12
C TRP A 373 2.91 -33.96 -10.77
N HIS A 374 2.27 -33.09 -10.00
CA HIS A 374 1.62 -31.88 -10.51
C HIS A 374 2.24 -30.64 -9.88
N GLY A 375 2.99 -29.86 -10.66
CA GLY A 375 3.93 -28.86 -10.15
C GLY A 375 3.32 -27.58 -9.57
N GLY A 376 2.01 -27.38 -9.73
CA GLY A 376 1.33 -26.12 -9.40
C GLY A 376 -0.19 -26.26 -9.22
N VAL A 377 -0.91 -25.19 -9.55
CA VAL A 377 -2.37 -25.10 -9.43
C VAL A 377 -3.01 -24.51 -10.68
N HIS A 378 -4.28 -24.86 -10.91
CA HIS A 378 -5.09 -24.28 -11.97
C HIS A 378 -5.97 -23.15 -11.42
N PHE A 379 -6.05 -22.04 -12.14
CA PHE A 379 -7.01 -20.96 -11.91
C PHE A 379 -8.03 -20.92 -13.06
N GLU A 380 -9.30 -21.24 -12.78
CA GLU A 380 -10.38 -21.17 -13.77
C GLU A 380 -11.07 -19.81 -13.80
N THR A 381 -11.22 -19.24 -14.99
CA THR A 381 -11.85 -17.93 -15.21
C THR A 381 -13.19 -18.04 -15.91
N GLN A 382 -14.23 -17.40 -15.36
CA GLN A 382 -15.60 -17.47 -15.88
C GLN A 382 -15.82 -16.78 -17.24
N THR A 383 -14.90 -15.93 -17.68
CA THR A 383 -14.98 -15.21 -18.96
C THR A 383 -13.81 -15.57 -19.88
N ALA A 384 -14.03 -15.47 -21.19
CA ALA A 384 -12.95 -15.62 -22.16
C ALA A 384 -11.89 -14.52 -22.00
N ASN A 385 -10.65 -14.84 -22.39
CA ASN A 385 -9.57 -13.88 -22.66
C ASN A 385 -9.17 -12.95 -21.50
N ARG A 386 -9.35 -13.34 -20.22
CA ARG A 386 -8.82 -12.57 -19.09
C ARG A 386 -7.30 -12.42 -19.18
N LYS A 387 -6.76 -11.25 -18.89
CA LYS A 387 -5.30 -11.03 -18.80
C LYS A 387 -4.68 -11.78 -17.62
N VAL A 388 -3.48 -12.30 -17.89
CA VAL A 388 -2.57 -12.91 -16.92
C VAL A 388 -1.47 -11.90 -16.61
N TYR A 389 -1.13 -11.76 -15.32
CA TYR A 389 -0.23 -10.74 -14.79
C TYR A 389 0.95 -11.37 -14.03
N ALA A 390 2.08 -10.65 -14.00
CA ALA A 390 3.22 -11.00 -13.18
C ALA A 390 2.82 -10.97 -11.69
N ALA A 391 2.93 -12.13 -11.04
CA ALA A 391 2.54 -12.33 -9.65
C ALA A 391 3.49 -11.62 -8.68
N SER A 392 4.74 -11.39 -9.08
CA SER A 392 5.70 -10.50 -8.40
C SER A 392 6.71 -9.94 -9.41
N SER A 393 7.50 -8.94 -9.03
CA SER A 393 8.53 -8.34 -9.88
C SER A 393 9.65 -9.34 -10.20
N GLY A 394 10.09 -9.42 -11.46
CA GLY A 394 10.97 -10.48 -11.94
C GLY A 394 11.53 -10.25 -13.35
N THR A 395 12.33 -11.19 -13.84
CA THR A 395 12.86 -11.16 -15.22
C THR A 395 12.38 -12.39 -15.98
N ILE A 396 11.73 -12.21 -17.12
CA ILE A 396 11.29 -13.31 -17.98
C ILE A 396 12.53 -13.97 -18.59
N VAL A 397 12.79 -15.22 -18.23
CA VAL A 397 14.00 -15.98 -18.62
C VAL A 397 13.74 -17.06 -19.66
N ALA A 398 12.49 -17.49 -19.83
CA ALA A 398 12.07 -18.30 -20.98
C ALA A 398 10.60 -18.00 -21.35
N ALA A 399 10.26 -18.12 -22.63
CA ALA A 399 8.88 -18.03 -23.12
C ALA A 399 8.67 -18.85 -24.39
N ARG A 400 7.40 -19.19 -24.66
CA ARG A 400 6.91 -19.72 -25.95
C ARG A 400 5.62 -18.99 -26.35
N LEU A 401 5.56 -18.48 -27.58
CA LEU A 401 4.48 -17.61 -28.08
C LEU A 401 3.47 -18.34 -28.98
N GLY A 402 3.89 -19.45 -29.58
CA GLY A 402 3.07 -20.32 -30.42
C GLY A 402 2.74 -21.66 -29.76
N SER A 403 2.03 -22.49 -30.51
CA SER A 403 1.65 -23.87 -30.18
C SER A 403 1.79 -24.73 -31.43
N ASP A 404 1.90 -26.05 -31.27
CA ASP A 404 1.40 -26.95 -32.31
C ASP A 404 -0.12 -26.76 -32.43
N ALA A 405 -0.58 -26.44 -33.64
CA ALA A 405 -1.98 -26.16 -33.94
C ALA A 405 -2.86 -27.40 -33.78
N VAL A 406 -2.33 -28.61 -34.00
CA VAL A 406 -3.12 -29.85 -33.88
C VAL A 406 -3.32 -30.23 -32.41
N THR A 407 -2.33 -29.97 -31.56
CA THR A 407 -2.39 -30.15 -30.11
C THR A 407 -3.20 -29.05 -29.42
N GLU A 408 -3.16 -27.81 -29.92
CA GLU A 408 -4.02 -26.72 -29.40
C GLU A 408 -5.50 -26.89 -29.79
N ALA A 409 -5.78 -27.45 -30.96
CA ALA A 409 -7.13 -27.80 -31.37
C ALA A 409 -7.70 -29.04 -30.66
N ASP A 410 -6.87 -29.83 -29.97
CA ASP A 410 -7.30 -31.01 -29.23
C ASP A 410 -7.91 -30.58 -27.87
N PRO A 411 -9.22 -30.84 -27.61
CA PRO A 411 -9.89 -30.36 -26.41
C PRO A 411 -9.34 -30.94 -25.10
N ALA A 412 -8.52 -31.99 -25.13
CA ALA A 412 -7.84 -32.53 -23.96
C ALA A 412 -6.57 -31.76 -23.56
N TYR A 413 -5.89 -31.10 -24.51
CA TYR A 413 -4.57 -30.53 -24.33
C TYR A 413 -4.55 -28.99 -24.41
N GLY A 414 -5.10 -28.38 -25.46
CA GLY A 414 -5.10 -26.91 -25.59
C GLY A 414 -3.70 -26.27 -25.69
N SER A 415 -3.57 -25.04 -25.18
CA SER A 415 -2.40 -24.17 -25.43
C SER A 415 -1.13 -24.67 -24.72
N GLN A 416 -0.01 -24.66 -25.47
CA GLN A 416 1.32 -24.98 -24.95
C GLN A 416 2.20 -23.74 -24.72
N ARG A 417 1.61 -22.54 -24.81
CA ARG A 417 2.29 -21.25 -24.56
C ARG A 417 2.55 -21.06 -23.07
N PHE A 418 3.72 -20.52 -22.77
CA PHE A 418 4.10 -20.20 -21.39
C PHE A 418 5.05 -19.01 -21.30
N VAL A 419 5.12 -18.45 -20.11
CA VAL A 419 6.13 -17.48 -19.65
C VAL A 419 6.74 -18.03 -18.35
N LEU A 420 8.08 -17.99 -18.25
CA LEU A 420 8.83 -18.39 -17.06
C LEU A 420 9.60 -17.18 -16.53
N ILE A 421 9.34 -16.78 -15.29
CA ILE A 421 9.94 -15.59 -14.67
C ILE A 421 10.89 -16.02 -13.56
N ARG A 422 12.13 -15.50 -13.59
CA ARG A 422 13.12 -15.60 -12.51
C ARG A 422 12.92 -14.46 -11.53
N HIS A 423 12.93 -14.78 -10.24
CA HIS A 423 12.77 -13.83 -9.14
C HIS A 423 13.84 -14.07 -8.06
N CYS A 424 13.90 -13.19 -7.07
CA CYS A 424 14.80 -13.30 -5.92
C CYS A 424 14.04 -12.92 -4.63
N VAL A 425 14.12 -13.74 -3.58
CA VAL A 425 13.49 -13.44 -2.27
C VAL A 425 14.50 -13.47 -1.13
N TYR A 426 14.44 -12.44 -0.31
CA TYR A 426 15.12 -12.38 0.98
C TYR A 426 14.18 -12.96 2.05
N TRP A 427 14.51 -14.15 2.54
CA TRP A 427 13.73 -14.86 3.56
C TRP A 427 14.51 -15.06 4.87
N ARG A 428 15.85 -15.11 4.79
CA ARG A 428 16.73 -15.28 5.95
C ARG A 428 16.54 -14.11 6.91
N GLN A 429 16.36 -14.42 8.19
CA GLN A 429 16.18 -13.43 9.24
C GLN A 429 17.51 -13.12 9.93
N GLU A 430 17.59 -11.92 10.50
CA GLU A 430 18.62 -11.50 11.46
C GLU A 430 17.93 -10.91 12.70
N ALA A 431 18.63 -10.91 13.84
CA ALA A 431 18.16 -10.16 15.00
C ALA A 431 18.12 -8.66 14.67
N ASP A 432 16.96 -8.03 14.89
CA ASP A 432 16.87 -6.57 14.76
C ASP A 432 17.52 -5.92 15.99
N PRO A 433 18.45 -4.96 15.85
CA PRO A 433 18.78 -4.01 16.91
C PRO A 433 17.56 -3.34 17.54
N GLY A 434 16.44 -3.24 16.80
CA GLY A 434 15.10 -2.89 17.26
C GLY A 434 14.54 -3.78 18.38
N GLY A 435 14.89 -5.06 18.37
CA GLY A 435 14.18 -6.13 19.08
C GLY A 435 13.39 -6.99 18.08
N GLY A 436 13.41 -8.31 18.25
CA GLY A 436 12.74 -9.26 17.35
C GLY A 436 13.67 -9.83 16.25
N GLN A 437 13.08 -10.14 15.09
CA GLN A 437 13.73 -10.76 13.93
C GLN A 437 13.26 -10.09 12.64
N ARG A 438 14.17 -9.67 11.77
CA ARG A 438 13.89 -8.94 10.53
C ARG A 438 14.57 -9.56 9.32
N THR A 439 14.13 -9.21 8.12
CA THR A 439 14.77 -9.62 6.86
C THR A 439 16.23 -9.15 6.77
N ASN A 440 17.14 -10.10 6.52
CA ASN A 440 18.57 -9.87 6.35
C ASN A 440 18.90 -9.62 4.87
N TYR A 441 19.05 -8.34 4.50
CA TYR A 441 19.42 -7.90 3.15
C TYR A 441 20.93 -7.97 2.85
N ALA A 442 21.77 -8.37 3.81
CA ALA A 442 23.19 -8.61 3.59
C ALA A 442 23.50 -10.07 3.22
N ALA A 443 22.54 -10.99 3.39
CA ALA A 443 22.61 -12.34 2.85
C ALA A 443 22.20 -12.37 1.37
N ASN A 444 22.79 -13.28 0.59
CA ASN A 444 22.31 -13.51 -0.78
C ASN A 444 20.84 -13.97 -0.77
N PRO A 445 19.96 -13.41 -1.62
CA PRO A 445 18.59 -13.90 -1.77
C PRO A 445 18.57 -15.25 -2.49
N SER A 446 17.54 -16.06 -2.25
CA SER A 446 17.34 -17.31 -3.00
C SER A 446 16.64 -17.04 -4.32
N TYR A 447 17.08 -17.72 -5.38
CA TYR A 447 16.36 -17.79 -6.65
C TYR A 447 15.17 -18.74 -6.55
N PHE A 448 14.08 -18.31 -7.14
CA PHE A 448 12.90 -19.12 -7.45
C PHE A 448 12.29 -18.58 -8.75
N PHE A 449 11.38 -19.36 -9.31
CA PHE A 449 10.73 -19.06 -10.59
C PHE A 449 9.23 -19.23 -10.46
N THR A 450 8.50 -18.53 -11.32
CA THR A 450 7.08 -18.75 -11.54
C THR A 450 6.83 -19.15 -13.00
N LEU A 451 6.01 -20.17 -13.20
CA LEU A 451 5.56 -20.62 -14.52
C LEU A 451 4.12 -20.16 -14.73
N TYR A 452 3.86 -19.51 -15.87
CA TYR A 452 2.52 -19.15 -16.34
C TYR A 452 2.25 -19.95 -17.62
N MET A 453 1.41 -20.98 -17.55
CA MET A 453 1.21 -21.92 -18.66
C MET A 453 -0.26 -22.03 -19.09
N HIS A 454 -0.47 -22.48 -20.34
CA HIS A 454 -1.72 -22.40 -21.09
C HIS A 454 -2.14 -20.95 -21.41
N LEU A 455 -1.16 -20.09 -21.74
CA LEU A 455 -1.44 -18.71 -22.14
C LEU A 455 -2.19 -18.65 -23.49
N GLY A 456 -2.99 -17.60 -23.68
CA GLY A 456 -3.68 -17.30 -24.93
C GLY A 456 -2.72 -16.94 -26.07
N ALA A 457 -3.25 -16.89 -27.29
CA ALA A 457 -2.47 -16.44 -28.44
C ALA A 457 -2.06 -14.97 -28.31
N PHE A 458 -0.82 -14.66 -28.66
CA PHE A 458 -0.33 -13.29 -28.78
C PHE A 458 -0.89 -12.68 -30.08
N ALA A 459 -1.33 -11.43 -30.05
CA ALA A 459 -2.01 -10.79 -31.16
C ALA A 459 -1.16 -10.75 -32.45
N ASN A 460 0.15 -10.48 -32.31
CA ASN A 460 1.09 -10.52 -33.43
C ASN A 460 2.49 -10.94 -32.97
N VAL A 461 2.88 -12.19 -33.23
CA VAL A 461 4.22 -12.71 -32.85
C VAL A 461 5.36 -12.19 -33.73
N ALA A 462 5.06 -11.50 -34.83
CA ALA A 462 6.05 -11.06 -35.82
C ALA A 462 6.34 -9.53 -35.80
N ALA A 463 5.46 -8.73 -35.20
CA ALA A 463 5.60 -7.27 -35.14
C ALA A 463 4.95 -6.68 -33.87
N VAL A 464 5.34 -5.44 -33.54
CA VAL A 464 4.74 -4.68 -32.43
C VAL A 464 3.25 -4.44 -32.72
N ASP A 465 2.41 -4.73 -31.73
CA ASP A 465 0.94 -4.61 -31.83
C ASP A 465 0.37 -4.15 -30.48
N ASN A 466 -0.63 -3.27 -30.47
CA ASN A 466 -1.19 -2.71 -29.24
C ASN A 466 -1.90 -3.76 -28.37
N ASN A 467 -2.23 -4.92 -28.93
CA ASN A 467 -2.84 -6.07 -28.24
C ASN A 467 -1.80 -7.14 -27.86
N ASN A 468 -0.51 -6.91 -28.10
CA ASN A 468 0.57 -7.71 -27.51
C ASN A 468 0.88 -7.22 -26.07
N PRO A 469 1.25 -8.14 -25.16
CA PRO A 469 1.79 -7.79 -23.85
C PRO A 469 3.01 -6.84 -23.92
N PRO A 470 3.19 -5.95 -22.92
CA PRO A 470 4.15 -4.84 -23.02
C PRO A 470 5.59 -5.31 -23.07
N TRP A 471 5.90 -6.37 -22.31
CA TRP A 471 7.22 -6.99 -22.26
C TRP A 471 7.65 -7.54 -23.64
N PHE A 472 6.68 -8.04 -24.42
CA PHE A 472 6.95 -8.63 -25.73
C PHE A 472 7.07 -7.54 -26.81
N ASN A 473 6.23 -6.51 -26.75
CA ASN A 473 6.45 -5.29 -27.55
C ASN A 473 7.81 -4.63 -27.24
N TYR A 474 8.24 -4.61 -25.98
CA TYR A 474 9.57 -4.15 -25.59
C TYR A 474 10.67 -5.03 -26.20
N TRP A 475 10.56 -6.36 -26.15
CA TRP A 475 11.49 -7.28 -26.81
C TRP A 475 11.59 -7.00 -28.33
N LEU A 476 10.45 -6.94 -29.04
CA LEU A 476 10.40 -6.71 -30.49
C LEU A 476 10.96 -5.35 -30.93
N ARG A 477 10.94 -4.34 -30.05
CA ARG A 477 11.57 -3.03 -30.30
C ARG A 477 13.10 -3.07 -30.24
N HIS A 478 13.71 -4.10 -29.64
CA HIS A 478 15.15 -4.19 -29.40
C HIS A 478 15.82 -5.42 -30.02
N ARG A 479 15.07 -6.48 -30.35
CA ARG A 479 15.57 -7.74 -30.93
C ARG A 479 14.57 -8.27 -31.96
N ALA A 480 15.03 -9.12 -32.87
CA ALA A 480 14.16 -9.74 -33.88
C ALA A 480 13.08 -10.63 -33.24
N ALA A 481 11.95 -10.78 -33.95
CA ALA A 481 10.97 -11.82 -33.64
C ALA A 481 11.63 -13.22 -33.73
N PRO A 482 11.22 -14.18 -32.89
CA PRO A 482 11.74 -15.55 -32.99
C PRO A 482 11.35 -16.16 -34.34
N ALA A 483 12.31 -16.79 -35.02
CA ALA A 483 12.11 -17.34 -36.38
C ALA A 483 11.12 -18.52 -36.42
N ASP A 484 10.91 -19.17 -35.28
CA ASP A 484 9.80 -20.07 -35.00
C ASP A 484 9.15 -19.62 -33.68
N ALA A 485 7.84 -19.37 -33.69
CA ALA A 485 7.10 -18.96 -32.49
C ALA A 485 6.88 -20.11 -31.48
N ASN A 486 7.02 -21.37 -31.93
CA ASN A 486 6.91 -22.57 -31.10
C ASN A 486 8.23 -22.91 -30.38
N ALA A 487 9.35 -22.36 -30.85
CA ALA A 487 10.64 -22.45 -30.19
C ALA A 487 10.62 -21.69 -28.85
N ILE A 488 11.34 -22.23 -27.87
CA ILE A 488 11.58 -21.56 -26.59
C ILE A 488 12.78 -20.62 -26.77
N PHE A 489 12.63 -19.38 -26.34
CA PHE A 489 13.66 -18.35 -26.37
C PHE A 489 13.80 -17.70 -24.99
N CYS A 490 14.91 -16.98 -24.76
CA CYS A 490 15.20 -16.25 -23.52
C CYS A 490 14.92 -14.75 -23.71
N PRO A 491 13.87 -14.18 -23.11
CA PRO A 491 13.56 -12.75 -23.27
C PRO A 491 14.51 -11.82 -22.50
N ASP A 492 14.97 -12.22 -21.31
CA ASP A 492 15.72 -11.37 -20.37
C ASP A 492 15.05 -10.00 -20.13
N VAL A 493 13.72 -9.97 -20.16
CA VAL A 493 12.90 -8.76 -19.99
C VAL A 493 12.44 -8.65 -18.54
N THR A 494 12.78 -7.53 -17.90
CA THR A 494 12.27 -7.18 -16.57
C THR A 494 10.79 -6.80 -16.63
N VAL A 495 10.02 -7.33 -15.68
CA VAL A 495 8.61 -6.98 -15.42
C VAL A 495 8.40 -6.68 -13.94
N SER A 496 7.43 -5.81 -13.66
CA SER A 496 7.00 -5.44 -12.31
C SER A 496 5.81 -6.31 -11.87
N VAL A 497 5.55 -6.40 -10.56
CA VAL A 497 4.30 -6.99 -10.06
C VAL A 497 3.08 -6.30 -10.70
N GLY A 498 2.13 -7.11 -11.18
CA GLY A 498 0.94 -6.63 -11.87
C GLY A 498 1.14 -6.23 -13.34
N ASP A 499 2.31 -6.45 -13.95
CA ASP A 499 2.49 -6.24 -15.40
C ASP A 499 1.87 -7.37 -16.23
N TRP A 500 1.24 -7.01 -17.36
CA TRP A 500 0.53 -7.94 -18.22
C TRP A 500 1.50 -8.88 -18.97
N LEU A 501 1.27 -10.20 -18.89
CA LEU A 501 2.11 -11.24 -19.49
C LEU A 501 1.50 -11.89 -20.74
N GLY A 502 0.18 -12.00 -20.80
CA GLY A 502 -0.59 -12.72 -21.83
C GLY A 502 -2.06 -12.81 -21.44
N GLU A 503 -2.86 -13.61 -22.14
CA GLU A 503 -4.25 -13.92 -21.75
C GLU A 503 -4.36 -15.35 -21.20
N VAL A 504 -5.50 -15.70 -20.58
CA VAL A 504 -5.84 -17.09 -20.22
C VAL A 504 -6.26 -17.84 -21.49
N GLY A 505 -5.44 -18.81 -21.90
CA GLY A 505 -5.72 -19.72 -23.01
C GLY A 505 -6.60 -20.90 -22.58
N THR A 506 -6.38 -22.06 -23.18
CA THR A 506 -7.22 -23.25 -22.99
C THR A 506 -6.43 -24.45 -22.48
N TYR A 507 -7.05 -25.24 -21.58
CA TYR A 507 -6.61 -26.57 -21.17
C TYR A 507 -7.85 -27.39 -20.77
N GLN A 508 -7.90 -28.69 -21.12
CA GLN A 508 -9.06 -29.58 -20.86
C GLN A 508 -10.43 -28.92 -21.15
N SER A 509 -10.56 -28.30 -22.32
CA SER A 509 -11.76 -27.58 -22.81
C SER A 509 -12.20 -26.35 -21.99
N LYS A 510 -11.44 -25.95 -20.97
CA LYS A 510 -11.71 -24.82 -20.07
C LYS A 510 -10.75 -23.65 -20.30
N ARG A 511 -11.10 -22.48 -19.76
CA ARG A 511 -10.18 -21.33 -19.62
C ARG A 511 -9.45 -21.43 -18.28
N LEU A 512 -8.23 -21.96 -18.33
CA LEU A 512 -7.39 -22.25 -17.17
C LEU A 512 -6.03 -21.59 -17.37
N LEU A 513 -5.54 -20.91 -16.34
CA LEU A 513 -4.11 -20.65 -16.16
C LEU A 513 -3.53 -21.76 -15.28
N HIS A 514 -2.50 -22.46 -15.74
CA HIS A 514 -1.67 -23.28 -14.86
C HIS A 514 -0.54 -22.40 -14.30
N PHE A 515 -0.35 -22.43 -12.98
CA PHE A 515 0.62 -21.60 -12.26
C PHE A 515 1.46 -22.43 -11.29
N GLU A 516 2.78 -22.40 -11.44
CA GLU A 516 3.74 -23.03 -10.52
C GLU A 516 4.59 -22.00 -9.78
N VAL A 517 5.09 -22.40 -8.59
CA VAL A 517 6.23 -21.75 -7.93
C VAL A 517 7.28 -22.82 -7.65
N LEU A 518 8.50 -22.60 -8.14
CA LEU A 518 9.56 -23.62 -8.15
C LEU A 518 10.97 -23.06 -7.89
N SER A 519 11.90 -23.86 -7.35
CA SER A 519 13.30 -23.48 -7.14
C SER A 519 14.27 -24.66 -7.18
N ARG A 520 15.52 -24.43 -7.57
CA ARG A 520 16.59 -25.45 -7.49
C ARG A 520 17.04 -25.72 -6.06
N GLU A 521 17.22 -24.66 -5.27
CA GLU A 521 17.57 -24.74 -3.85
C GLU A 521 16.31 -24.86 -2.98
N GLU A 522 16.42 -25.50 -1.82
CA GLU A 522 15.30 -25.65 -0.89
C GLU A 522 15.05 -24.39 -0.06
N LEU A 523 13.79 -23.96 0.02
CA LEU A 523 13.37 -22.94 0.98
C LEU A 523 13.01 -23.60 2.33
N SER A 524 13.90 -23.44 3.31
CA SER A 524 13.73 -23.89 4.70
C SER A 524 13.07 -22.79 5.53
N VAL A 525 11.75 -22.64 5.34
CA VAL A 525 10.91 -21.60 5.97
C VAL A 525 9.53 -22.13 6.29
N ALA A 526 8.91 -21.65 7.37
CA ALA A 526 7.52 -21.97 7.70
C ALA A 526 6.58 -21.45 6.57
N PRO A 527 5.55 -22.22 6.15
CA PRO A 527 5.02 -23.43 6.78
C PRO A 527 5.74 -24.75 6.44
N TRP A 528 6.68 -24.74 5.48
CA TRP A 528 7.37 -25.94 4.98
C TRP A 528 8.62 -26.35 5.78
N ASP A 529 8.91 -25.69 6.91
CA ASP A 529 10.07 -26.00 7.76
C ASP A 529 9.85 -27.28 8.59
N ASN A 530 8.59 -27.69 8.77
CA ASN A 530 8.27 -28.96 9.43
C ASN A 530 8.69 -30.14 8.52
N PRO A 531 9.62 -31.02 8.97
CA PRO A 531 10.14 -32.11 8.14
C PRO A 531 9.09 -33.07 7.60
N ILE A 532 7.91 -33.18 8.23
CA ILE A 532 6.84 -34.05 7.72
C ILE A 532 6.32 -33.53 6.37
N HIS A 533 6.22 -32.22 6.16
CA HIS A 533 5.74 -31.65 4.90
C HIS A 533 6.83 -31.56 3.80
N ARG A 534 8.04 -32.03 4.08
CA ARG A 534 9.18 -32.01 3.15
C ARG A 534 9.27 -33.36 2.44
N ILE A 535 8.88 -33.38 1.18
CA ILE A 535 8.78 -34.61 0.39
C ILE A 535 9.90 -34.62 -0.66
N TYR A 536 10.58 -35.76 -0.78
CA TYR A 536 11.70 -35.95 -1.70
C TYR A 536 11.47 -37.23 -2.50
N ASP A 537 11.41 -37.09 -3.81
CA ASP A 537 11.49 -38.17 -4.78
C ASP A 537 12.94 -38.27 -5.29
N ALA A 538 13.41 -39.50 -5.46
CA ALA A 538 14.79 -39.83 -5.76
C ALA A 538 14.99 -40.47 -7.14
N ASP A 539 13.94 -40.95 -7.80
CA ASP A 539 14.09 -41.79 -9.00
C ASP A 539 13.91 -41.04 -10.33
N ALA A 540 13.48 -39.77 -10.25
CA ALA A 540 13.29 -38.85 -11.37
C ALA A 540 12.31 -39.35 -12.46
N ASN A 541 11.31 -40.15 -12.06
CA ASN A 541 10.20 -40.55 -12.92
C ASN A 541 9.02 -39.51 -12.84
N ALA A 542 7.89 -39.77 -13.52
CA ALA A 542 6.75 -38.85 -13.60
C ALA A 542 5.64 -39.09 -12.53
N ILE A 543 5.77 -40.12 -11.70
CA ILE A 543 4.73 -40.67 -10.82
C ILE A 543 4.93 -40.20 -9.39
N CYS A 544 3.87 -39.70 -8.78
CA CYS A 544 3.78 -39.58 -7.34
C CYS A 544 3.51 -40.96 -6.70
N ASP A 545 4.55 -41.77 -6.54
CA ASP A 545 4.50 -43.03 -5.75
C ASP A 545 5.13 -42.89 -4.35
N SER A 546 5.66 -41.70 -4.03
CA SER A 546 6.29 -41.36 -2.75
C SER A 546 5.54 -41.90 -1.53
N ALA A 547 6.22 -42.77 -0.78
CA ALA A 547 5.67 -43.40 0.42
C ALA A 547 5.21 -42.37 1.47
N ALA A 548 5.87 -41.21 1.55
CA ALA A 548 5.47 -40.11 2.42
C ALA A 548 4.08 -39.56 2.03
N ILE A 549 3.83 -39.28 0.74
CA ILE A 549 2.50 -38.85 0.26
C ILE A 549 1.46 -39.93 0.53
N ASN A 550 1.75 -41.18 0.20
CA ASN A 550 0.82 -42.28 0.45
C ASN A 550 0.49 -42.42 1.94
N GLN A 551 1.45 -42.16 2.84
CA GLN A 551 1.22 -42.09 4.29
C GLN A 551 0.34 -40.91 4.70
N PHE A 552 0.58 -39.68 4.20
CA PHE A 552 -0.29 -38.52 4.50
C PHE A 552 -1.73 -38.75 4.03
N VAL A 553 -1.90 -39.24 2.81
CA VAL A 553 -3.21 -39.54 2.22
C VAL A 553 -3.92 -40.65 3.00
N THR A 554 -3.20 -41.72 3.35
CA THR A 554 -3.76 -42.82 4.16
C THR A 554 -4.17 -42.35 5.55
N ALA A 555 -3.34 -41.56 6.23
CA ALA A 555 -3.64 -41.02 7.57
C ALA A 555 -4.82 -40.03 7.56
N THR A 556 -5.01 -39.29 6.47
CA THR A 556 -6.06 -38.26 6.36
C THR A 556 -7.40 -38.82 5.86
N LEU A 557 -7.37 -39.80 4.95
CA LEU A 557 -8.55 -40.29 4.22
C LEU A 557 -8.88 -41.78 4.42
N ASN A 558 -8.03 -42.56 5.08
CA ASN A 558 -8.04 -44.04 5.05
C ASN A 558 -7.97 -44.64 3.62
N ASN A 559 -7.46 -43.87 2.66
CA ASN A 559 -7.34 -44.25 1.25
C ASN A 559 -5.88 -44.30 0.82
N THR A 560 -5.56 -45.15 -0.15
CA THR A 560 -4.25 -45.12 -0.82
C THR A 560 -4.23 -44.07 -1.92
N VAL A 561 -3.05 -43.74 -2.47
CA VAL A 561 -2.95 -42.94 -3.71
C VAL A 561 -3.74 -43.58 -4.88
N SER A 562 -4.00 -44.89 -4.85
CA SER A 562 -4.85 -45.60 -5.84
C SER A 562 -6.36 -45.40 -5.68
N SER A 563 -6.82 -44.82 -4.57
CA SER A 563 -8.23 -44.62 -4.24
C SER A 563 -8.51 -43.23 -3.67
N MET A 564 -7.69 -42.24 -4.04
CA MET A 564 -7.68 -40.93 -3.40
C MET A 564 -8.81 -40.02 -3.88
N ASP A 565 -9.59 -39.49 -2.92
CA ASP A 565 -10.32 -38.24 -3.08
C ASP A 565 -9.36 -37.07 -2.84
N VAL A 566 -8.68 -36.65 -3.91
CA VAL A 566 -7.59 -35.65 -3.88
C VAL A 566 -8.04 -34.34 -3.23
N LEU A 567 -9.28 -33.92 -3.50
CA LEU A 567 -9.81 -32.63 -3.03
C LEU A 567 -10.01 -32.64 -1.51
N ARG A 568 -10.36 -33.80 -0.94
CA ARG A 568 -10.50 -33.97 0.50
C ARG A 568 -9.16 -34.05 1.25
N ALA A 569 -8.06 -34.39 0.58
CA ALA A 569 -6.70 -34.32 1.15
C ALA A 569 -6.03 -32.93 1.01
N ALA A 570 -6.51 -32.10 0.07
CA ALA A 570 -5.85 -30.86 -0.36
C ALA A 570 -5.43 -29.93 0.80
N GLN A 571 -6.24 -29.83 1.86
CA GLN A 571 -5.99 -28.93 3.00
C GLN A 571 -4.62 -29.11 3.68
N GLU A 572 -4.12 -30.34 3.76
CA GLU A 572 -2.78 -30.63 4.29
C GLU A 572 -1.71 -30.60 3.20
N LEU A 573 -2.05 -30.96 1.96
CA LEU A 573 -1.16 -30.87 0.80
C LEU A 573 -0.70 -29.43 0.50
N ARG A 574 -1.49 -28.40 0.85
CA ARG A 574 -1.08 -26.98 0.87
C ARG A 574 0.25 -26.74 1.59
N ARG A 575 0.52 -27.50 2.67
CA ARG A 575 1.72 -27.33 3.51
C ARG A 575 2.94 -28.04 2.95
N VAL A 576 2.80 -28.85 1.89
CA VAL A 576 3.87 -29.65 1.29
C VAL A 576 4.80 -28.79 0.43
N LYS A 577 6.11 -29.08 0.51
CA LYS A 577 7.08 -28.80 -0.56
C LYS A 577 7.62 -30.13 -1.06
N SER A 578 7.74 -30.28 -2.37
CA SER A 578 8.09 -31.55 -2.99
C SER A 578 9.25 -31.39 -3.96
N TYR A 579 10.32 -32.15 -3.75
CA TYR A 579 11.42 -32.27 -4.71
C TYR A 579 11.15 -33.48 -5.60
N HIS A 580 10.89 -33.23 -6.87
CA HIS A 580 10.65 -34.27 -7.89
C HIS A 580 11.04 -33.72 -9.26
N LYS A 581 10.90 -34.55 -10.29
CA LYS A 581 11.00 -34.09 -11.67
C LYS A 581 9.77 -33.27 -12.00
N SER A 582 9.96 -32.10 -12.63
CA SER A 582 8.81 -31.36 -13.17
C SER A 582 8.12 -32.18 -14.25
N GLU A 583 6.79 -32.16 -14.28
CA GLU A 583 5.99 -32.84 -15.32
C GLU A 583 6.31 -32.33 -16.73
N TRP A 584 6.96 -31.15 -16.84
CA TRP A 584 7.41 -30.53 -18.09
C TRP A 584 8.90 -30.80 -18.44
N ALA A 585 9.55 -31.74 -17.74
CA ALA A 585 10.96 -32.11 -17.90
C ALA A 585 11.18 -33.52 -18.48
N LEU A 586 10.14 -34.16 -19.04
CA LEU A 586 10.25 -35.51 -19.61
C LEU A 586 11.04 -35.48 -20.94
N SER A 587 11.86 -36.50 -21.17
CA SER A 587 12.76 -36.60 -22.33
C SER A 587 12.12 -37.22 -23.56
N ASP A 588 11.30 -38.25 -23.35
CA ASP A 588 10.78 -39.12 -24.38
C ASP A 588 9.56 -39.90 -23.87
N ALA A 589 8.86 -40.56 -24.79
CA ALA A 589 7.65 -41.33 -24.48
C ALA A 589 7.81 -42.32 -23.32
N ASN A 590 8.98 -42.94 -23.12
CA ASN A 590 9.14 -44.00 -22.12
C ASN A 590 9.12 -43.50 -20.67
N ALA A 591 9.29 -42.20 -20.43
CA ALA A 591 9.07 -41.61 -19.11
C ALA A 591 7.61 -41.81 -18.61
N LEU A 592 6.66 -41.96 -19.54
CA LEU A 592 5.24 -42.23 -19.23
C LEU A 592 4.93 -43.73 -19.03
N THR A 593 5.90 -44.65 -19.13
CA THR A 593 5.67 -46.11 -19.07
C THR A 593 4.89 -46.58 -17.84
N PRO A 594 5.10 -46.04 -16.62
CA PRO A 594 4.34 -46.48 -15.45
C PRO A 594 2.86 -46.03 -15.45
N VAL A 595 2.51 -44.94 -16.16
CA VAL A 595 1.11 -44.53 -16.38
C VAL A 595 0.49 -45.27 -17.57
N LEU A 596 1.28 -45.42 -18.64
CA LEU A 596 0.87 -45.95 -19.95
C LEU A 596 1.78 -47.11 -20.38
N PRO A 597 1.60 -48.33 -19.84
CA PRO A 597 2.46 -49.47 -20.18
C PRO A 597 2.40 -49.85 -21.67
N ASP A 598 1.23 -49.71 -22.31
CA ASP A 598 1.08 -49.90 -23.76
C ASP A 598 1.88 -48.84 -24.54
N ALA A 599 2.91 -49.29 -25.26
CA ALA A 599 3.75 -48.44 -26.09
C ALA A 599 2.97 -47.74 -27.21
N ALA A 600 1.90 -48.35 -27.75
CA ALA A 600 1.13 -47.74 -28.82
C ALA A 600 0.34 -46.51 -28.31
N SER A 601 -0.34 -46.62 -27.16
CA SER A 601 -0.99 -45.47 -26.54
C SER A 601 0.03 -44.47 -26.00
N ARG A 602 1.11 -44.93 -25.38
CA ARG A 602 2.16 -44.06 -24.84
C ARG A 602 2.75 -43.15 -25.92
N ASN A 603 3.03 -43.67 -27.11
CA ASN A 603 3.50 -42.86 -28.23
C ASN A 603 2.43 -41.87 -28.73
N ARG A 604 1.17 -42.31 -28.92
CA ARG A 604 0.06 -41.39 -29.29
C ARG A 604 -0.16 -40.24 -28.32
N HIS A 605 0.05 -40.47 -27.02
CA HIS A 605 0.00 -39.41 -26.01
C HIS A 605 1.28 -38.56 -26.00
N TRP A 606 2.45 -39.17 -26.17
CA TRP A 606 3.71 -38.44 -26.28
C TRP A 606 3.74 -37.45 -27.45
N ASP A 607 3.19 -37.84 -28.60
CA ASP A 607 3.06 -36.97 -29.79
C ASP A 607 2.38 -35.62 -29.48
N ARG A 608 1.53 -35.58 -28.44
CA ARG A 608 0.89 -34.37 -27.89
C ARG A 608 1.70 -33.77 -26.72
N ILE A 609 2.03 -34.60 -25.74
CA ILE A 609 2.65 -34.19 -24.46
C ILE A 609 4.02 -33.55 -24.67
N GLN A 610 4.81 -34.00 -25.66
CA GLN A 610 6.12 -33.43 -25.96
C GLN A 610 6.11 -31.92 -26.22
N HIS A 611 5.00 -31.38 -26.75
CA HIS A 611 4.85 -29.94 -27.00
C HIS A 611 4.71 -29.12 -25.71
N PHE A 612 4.32 -29.73 -24.60
CA PHE A 612 4.28 -29.08 -23.29
C PHE A 612 5.64 -29.09 -22.58
N MET A 613 6.57 -29.95 -22.98
CA MET A 613 7.91 -29.98 -22.39
C MET A 613 8.62 -28.65 -22.64
N TRP A 614 9.19 -28.07 -21.59
CA TRP A 614 9.85 -26.76 -21.67
C TRP A 614 11.19 -26.68 -20.94
N VAL A 615 11.46 -27.51 -19.92
CA VAL A 615 12.64 -27.36 -19.06
C VAL A 615 13.95 -27.46 -19.87
N ALA A 616 14.09 -28.49 -20.72
CA ALA A 616 15.27 -28.65 -21.57
C ALA A 616 15.44 -27.52 -22.59
N GLY A 617 14.33 -27.02 -23.16
CA GLY A 617 14.36 -25.90 -24.12
C GLY A 617 14.69 -24.56 -23.46
N ALA A 618 14.20 -24.31 -22.25
CA ALA A 618 14.52 -23.13 -21.45
C ALA A 618 16.00 -23.13 -21.05
N VAL A 619 16.54 -24.27 -20.59
CA VAL A 619 17.97 -24.42 -20.27
C VAL A 619 18.86 -24.28 -21.52
N GLY A 620 18.41 -24.76 -22.68
CA GLY A 620 19.10 -24.55 -23.95
C GLY A 620 19.06 -23.10 -24.45
N ALA A 621 17.98 -22.37 -24.19
CA ALA A 621 17.79 -20.97 -24.61
C ALA A 621 18.43 -19.96 -23.63
N CYS A 622 18.59 -20.31 -22.35
CA CYS A 622 19.12 -19.45 -21.31
C CYS A 622 20.16 -20.19 -20.46
N ALA A 623 21.45 -19.98 -20.77
CA ALA A 623 22.56 -20.73 -20.17
C ALA A 623 22.59 -20.69 -18.63
N ASP A 624 22.21 -19.56 -18.02
CA ASP A 624 22.05 -19.38 -16.57
C ASP A 624 21.22 -20.49 -15.91
N LEU A 625 20.13 -20.91 -16.56
CA LEU A 625 19.14 -21.82 -15.98
C LEU A 625 19.71 -23.21 -15.69
N SER A 626 20.75 -23.64 -16.43
CA SER A 626 21.51 -24.88 -16.15
C SER A 626 22.09 -24.94 -14.73
N THR A 627 22.31 -23.78 -14.10
CA THR A 627 22.83 -23.66 -12.74
C THR A 627 21.80 -23.18 -11.71
N GLN A 628 20.66 -22.63 -12.15
CA GLN A 628 19.70 -21.91 -11.30
C GLN A 628 18.31 -22.56 -11.21
N LEU A 629 17.85 -23.25 -12.25
CA LEU A 629 16.44 -23.70 -12.38
C LEU A 629 16.19 -25.07 -11.76
N CYS A 630 16.96 -26.07 -12.19
CA CYS A 630 16.80 -27.48 -11.86
C CYS A 630 18.16 -28.17 -11.72
N ASP A 631 18.20 -29.44 -11.34
CA ASP A 631 19.40 -30.28 -11.45
C ASP A 631 19.60 -30.82 -12.90
N ALA A 632 20.57 -31.72 -13.09
CA ALA A 632 20.86 -32.34 -14.39
C ALA A 632 19.78 -33.36 -14.87
N SER A 633 18.91 -33.82 -13.98
CA SER A 633 17.83 -34.78 -14.26
C SER A 633 16.48 -34.10 -14.54
N GLY A 634 16.38 -32.78 -14.31
CA GLY A 634 15.15 -31.99 -14.38
C GLY A 634 14.40 -31.89 -13.05
N MET A 635 15.06 -32.19 -11.93
CA MET A 635 14.52 -32.13 -10.58
C MET A 635 14.55 -30.71 -10.02
N MET A 636 13.49 -30.33 -9.32
CA MET A 636 13.35 -29.03 -8.64
C MET A 636 12.41 -29.15 -7.44
N TRP A 637 12.49 -28.20 -6.51
CA TRP A 637 11.49 -28.03 -5.45
C TRP A 637 10.28 -27.29 -6.02
N HIS A 638 9.10 -27.88 -5.86
CA HIS A 638 7.82 -27.22 -6.09
C HIS A 638 7.19 -26.83 -4.74
N TYR A 639 6.35 -25.78 -4.75
CA TYR A 639 5.65 -25.24 -3.58
C TYR A 639 4.20 -24.90 -3.93
N HIS A 640 3.25 -25.11 -3.01
CA HIS A 640 1.85 -24.72 -3.25
C HIS A 640 1.74 -23.20 -3.49
N PRO A 641 1.35 -22.72 -4.68
CA PRO A 641 1.50 -21.30 -5.04
C PRO A 641 0.72 -20.32 -4.16
N VAL A 642 -0.52 -20.65 -3.79
CA VAL A 642 -1.34 -19.80 -2.88
C VAL A 642 -0.66 -19.67 -1.50
N THR A 643 -0.13 -20.76 -0.95
CA THR A 643 0.60 -20.78 0.33
C THR A 643 1.91 -20.01 0.25
N PHE A 644 2.55 -19.97 -0.92
CA PHE A 644 3.74 -19.16 -1.16
C PHE A 644 3.43 -17.67 -1.19
N MET A 645 2.36 -17.28 -1.89
CA MET A 645 1.88 -15.89 -1.90
C MET A 645 1.48 -15.43 -0.48
N ASP A 646 0.78 -16.27 0.29
CA ASP A 646 0.48 -16.02 1.69
C ASP A 646 1.75 -15.81 2.53
N PHE A 647 2.72 -16.73 2.45
CA PHE A 647 3.97 -16.66 3.21
C PHE A 647 4.76 -15.37 2.91
N VAL A 648 4.98 -15.04 1.64
CA VAL A 648 5.78 -13.86 1.26
C VAL A 648 5.04 -12.57 1.59
N ASN A 649 3.72 -12.48 1.34
CA ASN A 649 2.94 -11.31 1.74
C ASN A 649 2.92 -11.14 3.27
N ARG A 650 2.80 -12.21 4.06
CA ARG A 650 2.93 -12.13 5.53
C ARG A 650 4.35 -11.81 6.00
N LEU A 651 5.39 -12.15 5.24
CA LEU A 651 6.75 -11.68 5.52
C LEU A 651 6.88 -10.16 5.30
N ILE A 652 6.34 -9.65 4.19
CA ILE A 652 6.38 -8.22 3.83
C ILE A 652 5.50 -7.37 4.76
N VAL A 653 4.33 -7.85 5.15
CA VAL A 653 3.47 -7.20 6.16
C VAL A 653 4.18 -7.16 7.51
N ARG A 654 4.89 -8.23 7.92
CA ARG A 654 5.71 -8.21 9.14
C ARG A 654 6.90 -7.27 9.03
N GLU A 655 7.60 -7.21 7.90
CA GLU A 655 8.73 -6.28 7.71
C GLU A 655 8.26 -4.81 7.72
N ASN A 656 7.18 -4.47 6.99
CA ASN A 656 6.61 -3.13 7.04
C ASN A 656 6.04 -2.80 8.43
N GLY A 657 5.47 -3.78 9.14
CA GLY A 657 4.95 -3.65 10.51
C GLY A 657 6.05 -3.44 11.56
N GLN A 658 7.17 -4.14 11.41
CA GLN A 658 8.40 -3.95 12.20
C GLN A 658 9.06 -2.59 11.98
N VAL A 659 8.58 -1.83 11.01
CA VAL A 659 9.05 -0.46 10.72
C VAL A 659 7.93 0.56 10.95
N SER A 660 6.67 0.15 11.13
CA SER A 660 5.60 1.06 11.52
C SER A 660 5.58 1.35 13.01
N GLU A 661 5.81 0.37 13.90
CA GLU A 661 5.49 0.53 15.33
C GLU A 661 6.51 0.11 16.43
N PRO A 662 7.44 -0.86 16.30
CA PRO A 662 8.26 -1.26 17.44
C PRO A 662 9.29 -0.19 17.82
N ASP A 663 9.16 0.32 19.05
CA ASP A 663 10.08 1.22 19.73
C ASP A 663 10.66 2.38 18.88
N PHE A 664 9.84 3.42 18.71
CA PHE A 664 10.03 4.82 19.17
C PHE A 664 11.44 5.34 19.56
N ARG A 665 12.50 4.86 18.90
CA ARG A 665 13.85 5.42 19.01
C ARG A 665 13.81 6.86 18.54
N ASP A 666 14.50 7.71 19.31
CA ASP A 666 14.49 9.18 19.22
C ASP A 666 13.15 9.89 19.51
N THR A 667 12.06 9.21 19.94
CA THR A 667 10.88 9.89 20.53
C THR A 667 10.77 9.66 22.05
N ASN A 668 10.47 10.73 22.78
CA ASN A 668 10.53 10.75 24.26
C ASN A 668 9.30 10.07 24.93
N VAL A 669 8.61 9.18 24.21
CA VAL A 669 7.36 8.52 24.59
C VAL A 669 7.47 7.01 24.38
N ALA A 670 6.73 6.22 25.17
CA ALA A 670 6.39 4.85 24.82
C ALA A 670 4.87 4.74 24.68
N LEU A 671 4.42 3.99 23.67
CA LEU A 671 3.01 3.64 23.48
C LEU A 671 2.81 2.15 23.73
N GLU A 672 1.64 1.76 24.26
CA GLU A 672 1.14 0.39 24.32
C GLU A 672 -0.31 0.44 23.85
N ASP A 673 -0.68 -0.41 22.88
CA ASP A 673 -2.01 -0.45 22.24
C ASP A 673 -2.56 0.95 21.85
N GLU A 674 -1.76 1.76 21.14
CA GLU A 674 -2.06 3.15 20.72
C GLU A 674 -2.15 4.20 21.85
N PHE A 675 -2.11 3.78 23.12
CA PHE A 675 -2.09 4.69 24.26
C PHE A 675 -0.66 5.06 24.64
N LEU A 676 -0.41 6.36 24.84
CA LEU A 676 0.76 6.84 25.56
C LEU A 676 0.74 6.31 26.99
N THR A 677 1.73 5.49 27.37
CA THR A 677 1.82 4.90 28.72
C THR A 677 2.87 5.57 29.61
N ARG A 678 3.99 6.03 29.04
CA ARG A 678 5.11 6.64 29.78
C ARG A 678 5.99 7.52 28.90
N PHE A 679 6.84 8.30 29.56
CA PHE A 679 7.87 9.14 28.95
C PHE A 679 9.29 8.57 29.17
N LEU A 680 10.16 8.73 28.17
CA LEU A 680 11.52 8.20 28.12
C LEU A 680 12.57 9.34 28.11
N ASN A 681 13.74 9.12 28.74
CA ASN A 681 14.82 10.09 28.82
C ASN A 681 16.06 9.63 28.04
N PHE A 682 16.37 10.29 26.92
CA PHE A 682 17.53 9.96 26.08
C PHE A 682 18.89 10.35 26.68
N ASN A 683 18.92 11.29 27.63
CA ASN A 683 20.17 11.73 28.24
C ASN A 683 20.62 10.80 29.40
N ALA A 684 19.93 9.68 29.63
CA ALA A 684 20.22 8.75 30.72
C ALA A 684 20.47 7.31 30.22
N THR A 685 21.73 6.90 30.18
CA THR A 685 22.11 5.49 30.09
C THR A 685 21.80 4.74 31.40
N PRO A 686 21.17 3.55 31.37
CA PRO A 686 20.19 3.07 30.40
C PRO A 686 18.75 3.37 30.86
N ALA A 687 17.90 3.89 29.96
CA ALA A 687 16.43 3.88 30.05
C ALA A 687 15.77 4.29 31.39
N GLY A 688 16.44 5.13 32.18
CA GLY A 688 15.88 5.65 33.44
C GLY A 688 14.71 6.60 33.17
N PRO A 689 13.66 6.61 34.02
CA PRO A 689 12.57 7.58 33.89
C PRO A 689 13.13 9.01 34.01
N ALA A 690 12.56 9.95 33.25
CA ALA A 690 12.98 11.36 33.30
C ALA A 690 12.85 11.93 34.72
N PRO A 691 13.87 12.62 35.26
CA PRO A 691 13.81 13.22 36.58
C PRO A 691 12.81 14.39 36.60
N ALA A 692 11.74 14.22 37.37
CA ALA A 692 10.74 15.21 37.79
C ALA A 692 10.20 16.20 36.73
N ASP A 693 8.93 16.01 36.35
CA ASP A 693 7.83 16.95 36.01
C ASP A 693 8.06 18.36 35.37
N ALA A 694 9.21 19.00 35.49
CA ALA A 694 9.44 20.38 35.04
C ALA A 694 9.94 20.49 33.59
N GLN A 695 10.50 19.43 33.00
CA GLN A 695 10.83 19.44 31.57
C GLN A 695 9.57 19.21 30.73
N ALA A 696 9.29 20.17 29.85
CA ALA A 696 8.25 20.06 28.85
C ALA A 696 8.61 18.97 27.83
N VAL A 697 7.79 17.93 27.75
CA VAL A 697 7.94 16.89 26.74
C VAL A 697 7.44 17.42 25.39
N LYS A 698 8.29 17.25 24.38
CA LYS A 698 8.02 17.55 22.98
C LYS A 698 7.90 16.22 22.22
N PRO A 699 6.72 15.58 22.16
CA PRO A 699 6.53 14.31 21.43
C PRO A 699 6.89 14.41 19.94
N PHE A 700 6.86 15.61 19.35
CA PHE A 700 7.51 15.91 18.07
C PHE A 700 8.35 17.19 18.21
N SER A 701 9.44 17.29 17.46
CA SER A 701 10.25 18.52 17.41
C SER A 701 9.47 19.63 16.67
N VAL A 702 9.44 20.83 17.26
CA VAL A 702 8.76 22.00 16.71
C VAL A 702 9.73 23.17 16.66
N SER A 703 10.07 23.61 15.45
CA SER A 703 10.99 24.72 15.21
C SER A 703 10.31 26.09 15.43
N GLY A 704 10.05 26.46 16.68
CA GLY A 704 9.62 27.82 17.02
C GLY A 704 8.99 27.99 18.41
N ASN A 705 9.66 28.74 19.29
CA ASN A 705 9.31 28.95 20.70
C ASN A 705 7.88 29.45 20.96
N ALA A 706 7.26 30.15 20.00
CA ALA A 706 5.89 30.67 20.11
C ALA A 706 4.80 29.60 19.81
N MET A 707 5.20 28.44 19.29
CA MET A 707 4.34 27.36 18.79
C MET A 707 4.63 26.02 19.48
N GLU A 708 5.28 26.05 20.66
CA GLU A 708 5.57 24.83 21.42
C GLU A 708 4.37 24.42 22.29
N TYR A 709 3.92 23.18 22.15
CA TYR A 709 3.15 22.50 23.18
C TYR A 709 4.10 21.96 24.24
N HIS A 710 3.62 21.92 25.48
CA HIS A 710 4.35 21.43 26.63
C HIS A 710 3.47 20.45 27.38
N PHE A 711 3.59 19.16 27.05
CA PHE A 711 3.09 18.11 27.92
C PHE A 711 4.14 17.90 29.01
N THR A 712 3.89 18.29 30.25
CA THR A 712 4.71 17.77 31.36
C THR A 712 4.25 16.34 31.68
N ARG A 713 5.12 15.53 32.28
CA ARG A 713 4.70 14.23 32.87
C ARG A 713 3.51 14.43 33.81
N ARG A 714 3.56 15.51 34.60
CA ARG A 714 2.51 15.95 35.50
C ARG A 714 1.17 16.16 34.81
N ASP A 715 1.12 16.63 33.56
CA ASP A 715 -0.13 16.94 32.82
C ASP A 715 -0.88 15.70 32.35
N LEU A 716 -0.21 14.54 32.32
CA LEU A 716 -0.73 13.28 31.79
C LEU A 716 -0.86 12.17 32.85
N ALA A 717 -0.49 12.46 34.10
CA ALA A 717 -0.73 11.61 35.26
C ALA A 717 -2.07 11.98 35.94
N CYS A 718 -2.64 11.06 36.72
CA CYS A 718 -3.81 11.39 37.55
C CYS A 718 -3.41 12.40 38.64
N ARG A 719 -4.17 13.50 38.78
CA ARG A 719 -3.88 14.65 39.67
C ARG A 719 -4.84 14.79 40.87
N LEU A 720 -5.69 13.81 41.11
CA LEU A 720 -6.80 13.97 42.05
C LEU A 720 -6.31 13.90 43.51
N PRO A 721 -6.82 14.75 44.42
CA PRO A 721 -6.23 14.97 45.75
C PRO A 721 -6.51 13.84 46.77
N VAL A 722 -7.12 12.75 46.32
CA VAL A 722 -7.31 11.53 47.11
C VAL A 722 -6.03 10.69 47.01
N PRO A 723 -5.45 10.19 48.11
CA PRO A 723 -4.25 9.36 48.03
C PRO A 723 -4.48 8.08 47.21
N HIS A 724 -3.55 7.75 46.31
CA HIS A 724 -3.50 6.45 45.67
C HIS A 724 -3.38 5.35 46.74
N THR A 725 -4.03 4.20 46.50
CA THR A 725 -3.93 3.02 47.36
C THR A 725 -3.74 1.78 46.47
N PRO A 726 -2.52 1.19 46.40
CA PRO A 726 -1.29 1.58 47.10
C PRO A 726 -0.79 2.99 46.72
N PRO A 727 0.05 3.62 47.57
CA PRO A 727 0.54 4.98 47.35
C PRO A 727 1.67 5.02 46.31
N ASP A 728 1.29 4.95 45.03
CA ASP A 728 2.18 5.30 43.91
C ASP A 728 2.25 6.82 43.74
N ASP A 729 3.45 7.39 43.81
CA ASP A 729 3.72 8.83 43.69
C ASP A 729 4.91 9.10 42.75
N PRO A 730 4.71 9.76 41.58
CA PRO A 730 3.43 10.01 40.91
C PRO A 730 2.92 8.73 40.22
N PRO A 731 1.70 8.72 39.65
CA PRO A 731 1.27 7.68 38.71
C PRO A 731 2.30 7.46 37.62
N LEU A 732 2.94 6.27 37.64
CA LEU A 732 3.96 5.92 36.64
C LEU A 732 3.34 5.64 35.26
N GLN A 733 2.05 5.28 35.25
CA GLN A 733 1.23 5.02 34.08
C GLN A 733 0.39 6.27 33.72
N THR A 734 0.59 6.77 32.51
CA THR A 734 -0.43 7.51 31.76
C THR A 734 -1.29 6.47 31.01
N ARG A 735 -2.51 6.84 30.61
CA ARG A 735 -3.19 6.22 29.48
C ARG A 735 -3.88 7.31 28.68
N PHE A 736 -3.43 7.56 27.45
CA PHE A 736 -3.90 8.67 26.62
C PHE A 736 -3.80 8.30 25.13
N HIS A 737 -4.92 8.28 24.41
CA HIS A 737 -4.97 7.84 23.00
C HIS A 737 -4.17 8.77 22.08
N ILE A 738 -3.33 8.21 21.19
CA ILE A 738 -2.51 9.01 20.26
C ILE A 738 -3.34 9.97 19.39
N SER A 739 -4.56 9.60 19.05
CA SER A 739 -5.48 10.42 18.23
C SER A 739 -6.03 11.65 18.96
N LEU A 740 -6.02 11.68 20.30
CA LEU A 740 -6.28 12.92 21.05
C LEU A 740 -5.11 13.91 20.92
N LEU A 741 -3.87 13.40 20.79
CA LEU A 741 -2.69 14.25 20.52
C LEU A 741 -2.80 14.87 19.12
N ASP A 742 -3.25 14.10 18.12
CA ASP A 742 -3.53 14.63 16.76
C ASP A 742 -4.58 15.75 16.79
N VAL A 743 -5.67 15.54 17.53
CA VAL A 743 -6.76 16.51 17.69
C VAL A 743 -6.25 17.78 18.36
N ILE A 744 -5.51 17.68 19.47
CA ILE A 744 -4.95 18.86 20.17
C ILE A 744 -3.97 19.62 19.26
N GLU A 745 -3.17 18.94 18.45
CA GLU A 745 -2.26 19.59 17.50
C GLU A 745 -3.02 20.35 16.40
N ASN A 746 -4.11 19.80 15.86
CA ASN A 746 -5.00 20.53 14.95
C ASN A 746 -5.59 21.78 15.63
N ILE A 747 -6.17 21.60 16.82
CA ILE A 747 -6.77 22.70 17.59
C ILE A 747 -5.74 23.81 17.82
N ARG A 748 -4.51 23.46 18.17
CA ARG A 748 -3.42 24.41 18.41
C ARG A 748 -2.96 25.12 17.14
N MET A 749 -2.92 24.44 15.99
CA MET A 749 -2.58 25.04 14.70
C MET A 749 -3.63 26.08 14.27
N ASP A 750 -4.92 25.77 14.39
CA ASP A 750 -6.03 26.70 14.10
C ASP A 750 -6.14 27.84 15.12
N TYR A 751 -5.86 27.54 16.40
CA TYR A 751 -5.94 28.50 17.50
C TYR A 751 -4.74 29.48 17.55
N ALA A 752 -3.59 29.11 16.98
CA ALA A 752 -2.35 29.89 16.91
C ALA A 752 -1.88 30.47 18.26
N GLN A 753 -2.20 29.80 19.37
CA GLN A 753 -1.96 30.22 20.75
C GLN A 753 -1.74 28.97 21.65
N GLY A 754 -1.18 29.17 22.84
CA GLY A 754 -0.89 28.08 23.79
C GLY A 754 -2.15 27.49 24.45
N VAL A 755 -2.22 26.16 24.48
CA VAL A 755 -3.29 25.35 25.10
C VAL A 755 -2.74 24.65 26.35
N ALA A 756 -3.53 24.67 27.43
CA ALA A 756 -3.26 24.00 28.70
C ALA A 756 -4.12 22.75 28.83
N ILE A 757 -3.52 21.64 29.26
CA ILE A 757 -4.24 20.43 29.67
C ILE A 757 -4.72 20.61 31.12
N ARG A 758 -5.97 20.24 31.40
CA ARG A 758 -6.59 20.31 32.74
C ARG A 758 -6.72 18.93 33.38
N LEU A 759 -7.24 17.98 32.60
CA LEU A 759 -7.34 16.56 32.93
C LEU A 759 -7.14 15.77 31.63
N SER A 760 -6.60 14.55 31.73
CA SER A 760 -6.36 13.68 30.56
C SER A 760 -6.34 12.19 30.89
N HIS A 761 -6.21 11.85 32.18
CA HIS A 761 -6.22 10.48 32.67
C HIS A 761 -6.70 10.44 34.12
N VAL A 762 -7.48 9.42 34.46
CA VAL A 762 -7.97 9.13 35.81
C VAL A 762 -7.68 7.66 36.12
N CYS A 763 -6.89 7.38 37.15
CA CYS A 763 -6.58 5.99 37.48
C CYS A 763 -7.83 5.23 37.98
N GLY A 764 -7.83 3.90 37.90
CA GLY A 764 -8.99 3.08 38.27
C GLY A 764 -9.51 3.32 39.70
N ALA A 765 -8.62 3.60 40.65
CA ALA A 765 -8.99 3.93 42.03
C ALA A 765 -9.73 5.28 42.18
N HIS A 766 -9.57 6.18 41.21
CA HIS A 766 -10.22 7.48 41.20
C HIS A 766 -11.40 7.59 40.21
N ASN A 767 -11.62 6.58 39.35
CA ASN A 767 -12.78 6.49 38.47
C ASN A 767 -14.05 6.09 39.23
N VAL A 768 -14.48 6.95 40.17
CA VAL A 768 -15.59 6.73 41.09
C VAL A 768 -16.52 7.95 41.12
N ALA A 769 -17.80 7.73 41.41
CA ALA A 769 -18.84 8.77 41.29
C ALA A 769 -18.56 10.05 42.10
N GLY A 770 -17.90 9.94 43.26
CA GLY A 770 -17.52 11.10 44.08
C GLY A 770 -16.52 12.06 43.40
N ASN A 771 -15.77 11.58 42.40
CA ASN A 771 -14.77 12.36 41.68
C ASN A 771 -15.29 12.94 40.36
N ALA A 772 -16.55 12.71 39.98
CA ALA A 772 -17.11 13.07 38.68
C ALA A 772 -16.94 14.57 38.31
N ALA A 773 -16.98 15.46 39.31
CA ALA A 773 -16.75 16.90 39.16
C ALA A 773 -15.31 17.31 38.76
N SER A 774 -14.38 16.34 38.62
CA SER A 774 -13.02 16.58 38.13
C SER A 774 -12.95 16.78 36.62
N CYS A 775 -13.88 16.16 35.88
CA CYS A 775 -14.12 16.43 34.47
C CYS A 775 -15.06 17.63 34.35
N VAL A 776 -14.85 18.52 33.38
CA VAL A 776 -15.70 19.71 33.15
C VAL A 776 -17.18 19.36 32.91
N LEU A 777 -17.50 18.14 32.47
CA LEU A 777 -18.89 17.69 32.29
C LEU A 777 -19.56 17.20 33.59
N GLY A 778 -18.78 16.91 34.65
CA GLY A 778 -19.32 16.50 35.94
C GLY A 778 -19.96 15.11 36.00
N THR A 779 -19.77 14.24 35.00
CA THR A 779 -20.44 12.93 34.90
C THR A 779 -19.49 11.75 35.15
N VAL A 780 -20.01 10.67 35.74
CA VAL A 780 -19.25 9.43 35.94
C VAL A 780 -18.83 8.80 34.61
N GLN A 781 -19.66 8.93 33.57
CA GLN A 781 -19.35 8.43 32.22
C GLN A 781 -18.12 9.13 31.60
N SER A 782 -18.06 10.47 31.66
CA SER A 782 -16.91 11.22 31.13
C SER A 782 -15.65 11.05 31.98
N LEU A 783 -15.79 10.84 33.29
CA LEU A 783 -14.66 10.42 34.13
C LEU A 783 -14.14 9.02 33.72
N GLY A 784 -15.04 8.13 33.29
CA GLY A 784 -14.70 6.83 32.73
C GLY A 784 -13.98 6.89 31.39
N THR A 785 -14.33 7.82 30.49
CA THR A 785 -13.62 8.00 29.20
C THR A 785 -12.22 8.59 29.41
N HIS A 786 -12.03 9.50 30.38
CA HIS A 786 -10.69 9.87 30.88
C HIS A 786 -9.93 8.66 31.45
N ALA A 787 -10.60 7.75 32.17
CA ALA A 787 -9.93 6.61 32.79
C ALA A 787 -9.42 5.55 31.81
N VAL A 788 -10.13 5.32 30.69
CA VAL A 788 -9.62 4.50 29.58
C VAL A 788 -8.70 5.27 28.62
N GLY A 789 -8.48 6.58 28.85
CA GLY A 789 -7.59 7.42 28.03
C GLY A 789 -8.19 7.92 26.71
N LEU A 790 -9.52 7.87 26.57
CA LEU A 790 -10.28 8.31 25.40
C LEU A 790 -10.85 9.74 25.53
N ALA A 791 -10.57 10.44 26.63
CA ALA A 791 -10.96 11.85 26.79
C ALA A 791 -9.85 12.76 27.36
N VAL A 792 -9.99 14.06 27.12
CA VAL A 792 -9.07 15.11 27.58
C VAL A 792 -9.80 16.45 27.76
N ASP A 793 -9.47 17.17 28.82
CA ASP A 793 -10.01 18.49 29.15
C ASP A 793 -8.93 19.55 28.87
N ILE A 794 -9.22 20.51 27.98
CA ILE A 794 -8.28 21.56 27.55
C ILE A 794 -8.79 22.97 27.82
N ALA A 795 -7.87 23.93 27.97
CA ALA A 795 -8.17 25.34 28.25
C ALA A 795 -7.16 26.29 27.57
N PRO A 796 -7.48 27.57 27.36
CA PRO A 796 -6.51 28.55 26.85
C PRO A 796 -5.49 28.94 27.95
N ASN A 797 -4.20 29.07 27.61
CA ASN A 797 -3.13 29.38 28.60
C ASN A 797 -3.33 30.68 29.39
N SER A 798 -4.07 31.64 28.84
CA SER A 798 -4.60 32.79 29.60
C SER A 798 -5.98 33.14 29.05
N PRO A 799 -7.08 32.81 29.77
CA PRO A 799 -8.44 32.94 29.26
C PRO A 799 -8.87 34.41 29.11
N ASN A 800 -9.54 34.69 28.00
CA ASN A 800 -10.35 35.88 27.76
C ASN A 800 -11.44 35.53 26.74
N LEU A 801 -12.49 36.35 26.59
CA LEU A 801 -13.65 36.03 25.75
C LEU A 801 -13.27 35.64 24.30
N ALA A 802 -12.33 36.37 23.69
CA ALA A 802 -11.87 36.09 22.34
C ALA A 802 -11.11 34.76 22.25
N ARG A 803 -10.22 34.48 23.22
CA ARG A 803 -9.46 33.23 23.29
C ARG A 803 -10.33 32.01 23.59
N CYS A 804 -11.34 32.12 24.45
CA CYS A 804 -12.27 31.02 24.72
C CYS A 804 -13.11 30.69 23.48
N ARG A 805 -13.59 31.72 22.76
CA ARG A 805 -14.30 31.56 21.48
C ARG A 805 -13.41 30.94 20.39
N ALA A 806 -12.19 31.44 20.20
CA ALA A 806 -11.26 30.91 19.21
C ALA A 806 -10.88 29.45 19.49
N LEU A 807 -10.63 29.08 20.75
CA LEU A 807 -10.36 27.68 21.12
C LEU A 807 -11.59 26.77 20.89
N TRP A 808 -12.80 27.27 21.18
CA TRP A 808 -14.04 26.54 20.87
C TRP A 808 -14.22 26.32 19.36
N THR A 809 -14.02 27.35 18.54
CA THR A 809 -14.08 27.23 17.07
C THR A 809 -13.05 26.22 16.56
N ALA A 810 -11.78 26.34 16.97
CA ALA A 810 -10.73 25.39 16.60
C ALA A 810 -11.04 23.94 17.03
N SER A 811 -11.64 23.76 18.22
CA SER A 811 -12.10 22.44 18.69
C SER A 811 -13.19 21.86 17.79
N GLN A 812 -14.18 22.65 17.40
CA GLN A 812 -15.25 22.21 16.49
C GLN A 812 -14.72 21.93 15.07
N THR A 813 -13.76 22.72 14.55
CA THR A 813 -13.07 22.44 13.28
C THR A 813 -12.32 21.12 13.34
N ALA A 814 -11.52 20.90 14.39
CA ALA A 814 -10.79 19.65 14.58
C ALA A 814 -11.72 18.43 14.74
N ALA A 815 -12.90 18.59 15.34
CA ALA A 815 -13.92 17.55 15.40
C ALA A 815 -14.50 17.20 14.03
N GLY A 816 -14.75 18.21 13.19
CA GLY A 816 -15.16 18.02 11.79
C GLY A 816 -14.11 17.27 10.98
N ILE A 817 -12.84 17.67 11.10
CA ILE A 817 -11.69 17.00 10.46
C ILE A 817 -11.55 15.55 10.96
N PHE A 818 -11.74 15.30 12.25
CA PHE A 818 -11.70 13.96 12.83
C PHE A 818 -12.85 13.09 12.31
N ALA A 819 -14.09 13.59 12.34
CA ALA A 819 -15.26 12.85 11.86
C ALA A 819 -15.19 12.55 10.35
N ALA A 820 -14.72 13.48 9.53
CA ALA A 820 -14.42 13.23 8.11
C ALA A 820 -13.34 12.15 7.96
N SER A 821 -12.24 12.27 8.72
CA SER A 821 -11.17 11.25 8.79
C SER A 821 -11.62 9.90 9.34
N CYS A 822 -12.86 9.73 9.82
CA CYS A 822 -13.42 8.45 10.25
C CYS A 822 -14.45 7.92 9.25
N GLY A 823 -15.31 8.79 8.71
CA GLY A 823 -16.29 8.44 7.67
C GLY A 823 -15.67 8.00 6.35
N GLU A 824 -14.49 8.53 5.99
CA GLU A 824 -13.76 8.18 4.75
C GLU A 824 -13.31 6.71 4.66
N HIS A 825 -13.29 5.95 5.78
CA HIS A 825 -12.77 4.58 5.83
C HIS A 825 -13.83 3.46 5.69
N GLY A 826 -15.14 3.78 5.70
CA GLY A 826 -16.22 2.77 5.61
C GLY A 826 -16.29 1.74 6.76
N GLY A 827 -15.39 1.86 7.75
CA GLY A 827 -15.18 0.90 8.83
C GLY A 827 -14.31 -0.30 8.45
N GLU A 828 -13.75 -0.39 7.23
CA GLU A 828 -12.67 -1.36 6.97
C GLU A 828 -11.43 -1.02 7.82
N PRO A 829 -10.67 -2.01 8.33
CA PRO A 829 -9.54 -1.83 9.24
C PRO A 829 -8.27 -1.29 8.54
N SER A 830 -8.41 -0.20 7.80
CA SER A 830 -7.32 0.57 7.19
C SER A 830 -6.56 1.45 8.21
N ARG A 831 -7.01 1.48 9.47
CA ARG A 831 -6.28 2.02 10.61
C ARG A 831 -6.02 0.95 11.66
N GLY A 832 -4.79 0.44 11.67
CA GLY A 832 -4.22 -0.26 12.83
C GLY A 832 -3.84 0.68 13.98
N ASP A 833 -4.04 2.01 13.82
CA ASP A 833 -3.88 3.05 14.85
C ASP A 833 -5.24 3.65 15.32
N LEU A 834 -6.31 2.85 15.23
CA LEU A 834 -7.63 3.11 15.84
C LEU A 834 -8.32 1.78 16.29
N GLN A 835 -7.67 0.99 17.13
CA GLN A 835 -8.24 -0.22 17.75
C GLN A 835 -9.40 0.12 18.69
N GLY A 836 -10.60 0.19 18.12
CA GLY A 836 -11.84 0.49 18.85
C GLY A 836 -12.89 1.28 18.06
N HIS A 837 -12.86 1.26 16.73
CA HIS A 837 -13.89 1.85 15.86
C HIS A 837 -14.29 3.31 16.23
N ALA A 838 -13.30 4.18 16.47
CA ALA A 838 -13.53 5.58 16.77
C ALA A 838 -14.26 6.28 15.59
N GLN A 839 -15.51 6.70 15.78
CA GLN A 839 -16.31 7.36 14.73
C GLN A 839 -16.18 8.89 14.74
N ARG A 840 -16.13 9.50 15.93
CA ARG A 840 -16.23 10.96 16.07
C ARG A 840 -15.56 11.46 17.33
N LEU A 841 -15.19 12.74 17.29
CA LEU A 841 -14.82 13.53 18.46
C LEU A 841 -16.06 14.27 18.99
N VAL A 842 -16.36 14.14 20.27
CA VAL A 842 -17.31 15.00 20.99
C VAL A 842 -16.54 16.19 21.56
N VAL A 843 -17.01 17.39 21.25
CA VAL A 843 -16.50 18.66 21.78
C VAL A 843 -17.57 19.28 22.66
N ALA A 844 -17.32 19.32 23.96
CA ALA A 844 -18.29 19.76 24.95
C ALA A 844 -17.67 20.70 25.99
N THR A 845 -18.52 21.33 26.78
CA THR A 845 -18.16 22.14 27.97
C THR A 845 -19.39 22.17 28.87
N THR A 846 -19.40 22.95 29.95
CA THR A 846 -20.60 23.03 30.81
C THR A 846 -21.82 23.49 29.98
N PRO A 847 -23.03 22.93 30.20
CA PRO A 847 -24.18 23.21 29.33
C PRO A 847 -24.50 24.70 29.17
N ALA A 848 -24.36 25.50 30.24
CA ALA A 848 -24.58 26.95 30.20
C ALA A 848 -23.59 27.68 29.26
N VAL A 849 -22.30 27.32 29.32
CA VAL A 849 -21.26 27.90 28.46
C VAL A 849 -21.43 27.41 27.02
N MET A 850 -21.77 26.13 26.82
CA MET A 850 -22.02 25.56 25.50
C MET A 850 -23.20 26.24 24.79
N THR A 851 -24.33 26.44 25.49
CA THR A 851 -25.48 27.20 24.98
C THR A 851 -25.11 28.63 24.61
N LYS A 852 -24.33 29.33 25.45
CA LYS A 852 -23.85 30.69 25.16
C LYS A 852 -22.95 30.75 23.93
N LEU A 853 -22.02 29.81 23.78
CA LEU A 853 -21.11 29.77 22.63
C LEU A 853 -21.86 29.46 21.33
N ALA A 854 -22.79 28.48 21.34
CA ALA A 854 -23.64 28.18 20.20
C ALA A 854 -24.54 29.37 19.80
N ALA A 855 -25.03 30.15 20.76
CA ALA A 855 -25.83 31.35 20.54
C ALA A 855 -24.99 32.64 20.33
N ASN A 856 -23.65 32.54 20.22
CA ASN A 856 -22.71 33.68 20.11
C ASN A 856 -22.86 34.75 21.23
N GLN A 857 -23.35 34.34 22.41
CA GLN A 857 -23.56 35.21 23.57
C GLN A 857 -22.24 35.47 24.34
N ALA A 858 -22.24 36.52 25.16
CA ALA A 858 -21.10 36.83 26.03
C ALA A 858 -20.99 35.83 27.19
N LEU A 859 -19.77 35.41 27.49
CA LEU A 859 -19.44 34.68 28.72
C LEU A 859 -19.15 35.67 29.85
N THR A 860 -19.58 35.34 31.07
CA THR A 860 -19.24 36.11 32.28
C THR A 860 -17.77 35.95 32.65
N ALA A 861 -17.23 36.83 33.50
CA ALA A 861 -15.85 36.73 33.97
C ALA A 861 -15.55 35.39 34.67
N ALA A 862 -16.52 34.82 35.41
CA ALA A 862 -16.39 33.50 36.03
C ALA A 862 -16.33 32.38 34.99
N GLU A 863 -17.25 32.38 34.01
CA GLU A 863 -17.26 31.39 32.91
C GLU A 863 -16.01 31.47 32.02
N ILE A 864 -15.42 32.65 31.87
CA ILE A 864 -14.13 32.84 31.19
C ILE A 864 -12.99 32.25 32.03
N ALA A 865 -12.91 32.56 33.32
CA ALA A 865 -11.87 32.08 34.21
C ALA A 865 -11.91 30.55 34.41
N GLN A 866 -13.10 29.96 34.35
CA GLN A 866 -13.35 28.51 34.46
C GLN A 866 -13.51 27.82 33.10
N PHE A 867 -13.13 28.46 31.98
CA PHE A 867 -13.36 27.91 30.66
C PHE A 867 -12.47 26.69 30.38
N VAL A 868 -13.12 25.54 30.18
CA VAL A 868 -12.52 24.25 29.84
C VAL A 868 -13.39 23.57 28.79
N ILE A 869 -12.77 22.90 27.81
CA ILE A 869 -13.42 22.10 26.77
C ILE A 869 -13.08 20.63 27.00
N HIS A 870 -14.10 19.78 27.07
CA HIS A 870 -13.98 18.33 27.02
C HIS A 870 -13.88 17.87 25.57
N LEU A 871 -12.90 17.02 25.28
CA LEU A 871 -12.72 16.33 24.01
C LEU A 871 -12.78 14.82 24.28
N GLU A 872 -13.74 14.11 23.71
CA GLU A 872 -13.94 12.66 23.91
C GLU A 872 -13.98 11.93 22.55
N ILE A 873 -13.20 10.87 22.41
CA ILE A 873 -13.28 9.94 21.27
C ILE A 873 -14.42 8.96 21.54
N VAL A 874 -15.42 8.94 20.65
CA VAL A 874 -16.53 7.99 20.71
C VAL A 874 -16.19 6.77 19.85
N SER A 875 -15.77 5.70 20.53
CA SER A 875 -15.65 4.33 20.01
C SER A 875 -17.02 3.69 19.83
N PHE A 876 -17.23 3.02 18.70
CA PHE A 876 -18.26 1.98 18.57
C PHE A 876 -17.67 0.60 18.88
N VAL A 877 -18.51 -0.42 18.97
CA VAL A 877 -18.09 -1.83 18.87
C VAL A 877 -18.82 -2.39 17.65
N ARG A 878 -18.13 -2.74 16.56
CA ARG A 878 -18.81 -3.46 15.48
C ARG A 878 -19.18 -4.85 15.98
N GLN A 879 -20.47 -5.10 16.16
CA GLN A 879 -20.96 -6.46 16.31
C GLN A 879 -20.87 -7.12 14.93
N ALA A 880 -19.83 -7.93 14.73
CA ALA A 880 -19.74 -8.81 13.59
C ALA A 880 -20.81 -9.90 13.71
N LEU A 881 -21.91 -9.76 12.96
CA LEU A 881 -23.01 -10.72 12.98
C LEU A 881 -22.88 -11.72 11.84
N TRP A 882 -23.19 -12.97 12.12
CA TRP A 882 -23.24 -14.02 11.12
C TRP A 882 -24.61 -13.96 10.45
N GLY A 883 -24.64 -13.71 9.14
CA GLY A 883 -25.85 -13.71 8.33
C GLY A 883 -26.16 -15.09 7.78
N CYS A 884 -27.45 -15.46 7.78
CA CYS A 884 -27.92 -16.61 7.02
C CYS A 884 -29.33 -16.39 6.46
N TRP A 885 -29.68 -17.13 5.40
CA TRP A 885 -31.05 -17.15 4.88
C TRP A 885 -31.99 -17.89 5.83
N LEU A 886 -32.92 -17.15 6.43
CA LEU A 886 -34.00 -17.70 7.25
C LEU A 886 -35.12 -18.29 6.39
N ARG A 887 -35.36 -17.67 5.23
CA ARG A 887 -36.34 -18.08 4.22
C ARG A 887 -35.98 -17.42 2.88
N THR A 888 -35.96 -18.19 1.80
CA THR A 888 -35.79 -17.65 0.43
C THR A 888 -36.47 -18.58 -0.58
N PRO A 889 -37.23 -18.05 -1.57
CA PRO A 889 -37.69 -16.67 -1.69
C PRO A 889 -38.75 -16.32 -0.62
N THR A 890 -39.20 -15.06 -0.57
CA THR A 890 -40.34 -14.62 0.25
C THR A 890 -41.24 -13.62 -0.48
N ARG A 891 -42.52 -13.58 -0.10
CA ARG A 891 -43.52 -12.56 -0.44
C ARG A 891 -43.70 -11.48 0.63
N ALA A 892 -42.96 -11.55 1.73
CA ALA A 892 -43.00 -10.52 2.75
C ALA A 892 -42.51 -9.18 2.16
N THR A 893 -43.17 -8.08 2.52
CA THR A 893 -42.75 -6.71 2.17
C THR A 893 -41.95 -6.06 3.29
N GLN A 894 -42.13 -6.52 4.52
CA GLN A 894 -41.37 -6.11 5.71
C GLN A 894 -41.17 -7.31 6.64
N VAL A 895 -40.18 -7.24 7.52
CA VAL A 895 -39.92 -8.27 8.55
C VAL A 895 -39.43 -7.63 9.83
N ARG A 896 -39.82 -8.21 10.98
CA ARG A 896 -39.40 -7.77 12.32
C ARG A 896 -39.25 -8.96 13.28
N LEU A 897 -38.46 -8.77 14.34
CA LEU A 897 -38.45 -9.68 15.50
C LEU A 897 -39.56 -9.28 16.48
N SER A 898 -40.05 -10.26 17.24
CA SER A 898 -41.08 -10.08 18.27
C SER A 898 -40.87 -11.13 19.36
N GLY A 899 -39.94 -10.84 20.27
CA GLY A 899 -39.20 -11.90 20.98
C GLY A 899 -38.48 -12.81 19.98
N ASN A 900 -38.36 -14.09 20.30
CA ASN A 900 -37.72 -15.10 19.45
C ASN A 900 -38.57 -15.51 18.22
N ASN A 901 -39.55 -14.72 17.80
CA ASN A 901 -40.35 -15.00 16.60
C ASN A 901 -40.05 -13.97 15.51
N VAL A 902 -39.86 -14.44 14.29
CA VAL A 902 -39.71 -13.61 13.10
C VAL A 902 -41.09 -13.45 12.47
N ILE A 903 -41.56 -12.20 12.38
CA ILE A 903 -42.85 -11.83 11.82
C ILE A 903 -42.61 -11.17 10.47
N GLY A 904 -43.20 -11.74 9.42
CA GLY A 904 -43.28 -11.12 8.10
C GLY A 904 -44.60 -10.37 7.93
N THR A 905 -44.55 -9.23 7.26
CA THR A 905 -45.70 -8.43 6.84
C THR A 905 -45.94 -8.66 5.35
N PHE A 906 -47.19 -8.87 4.94
CA PHE A 906 -47.59 -9.28 3.59
C PHE A 906 -48.73 -8.40 3.05
N PRO A 907 -48.91 -8.28 1.73
CA PRO A 907 -50.00 -7.52 1.14
C PRO A 907 -51.36 -8.23 1.24
N ASP A 908 -51.39 -9.54 1.41
CA ASP A 908 -52.61 -10.36 1.39
C ASP A 908 -52.55 -11.57 2.34
N GLU A 909 -53.72 -12.03 2.78
CA GLU A 909 -53.87 -13.14 3.72
C GLU A 909 -53.32 -14.47 3.18
N ALA A 910 -53.46 -14.73 1.88
CA ALA A 910 -53.06 -16.00 1.28
C ALA A 910 -51.54 -16.14 1.25
N SER A 911 -50.82 -15.07 0.92
CA SER A 911 -49.36 -14.98 1.01
C SER A 911 -48.88 -15.09 2.46
N ALA A 912 -49.55 -14.41 3.40
CA ALA A 912 -49.21 -14.47 4.83
C ALA A 912 -49.40 -15.87 5.43
N ASN A 913 -50.47 -16.57 5.06
CA ASN A 913 -50.73 -17.94 5.50
C ASN A 913 -49.89 -18.99 4.76
N ALA A 914 -49.47 -18.75 3.51
CA ALA A 914 -48.58 -19.62 2.74
C ALA A 914 -47.12 -19.61 3.24
N GLU A 915 -46.68 -18.51 3.86
CA GLU A 915 -45.32 -18.39 4.41
C GLU A 915 -45.23 -18.56 5.94
N ARG A 916 -46.38 -18.81 6.58
CA ARG A 916 -46.52 -19.10 8.00
C ARG A 916 -45.69 -20.31 8.44
N ALA A 917 -45.03 -20.21 9.58
CA ALA A 917 -44.33 -21.31 10.23
C ALA A 917 -45.29 -22.40 10.73
N PRO A 918 -44.94 -23.70 10.65
CA PRO A 918 -45.77 -24.77 11.18
C PRO A 918 -46.16 -24.58 12.66
N GLY A 919 -47.45 -24.74 12.95
CA GLY A 919 -47.98 -24.68 14.31
C GLY A 919 -48.04 -23.29 14.95
N THR A 920 -48.12 -22.21 14.17
CA THR A 920 -48.48 -20.86 14.67
C THR A 920 -49.94 -20.50 14.37
N PRO A 921 -50.53 -19.51 15.06
CA PRO A 921 -51.83 -18.94 14.69
C PRO A 921 -51.90 -18.51 13.22
N ALA A 922 -53.11 -18.38 12.67
CA ALA A 922 -53.31 -17.83 11.32
C ALA A 922 -52.74 -16.41 11.20
N ALA A 923 -52.54 -15.95 9.96
CA ALA A 923 -52.17 -14.57 9.69
C ALA A 923 -53.21 -13.60 10.28
N ASN A 924 -52.74 -12.48 10.83
CA ASN A 924 -53.61 -11.45 11.43
C ASN A 924 -53.59 -10.19 10.56
N ALA A 925 -54.77 -9.59 10.34
CA ALA A 925 -54.86 -8.31 9.64
C ALA A 925 -54.31 -7.17 10.53
N VAL A 926 -53.42 -6.36 9.96
CA VAL A 926 -52.77 -5.20 10.60
C VAL A 926 -52.86 -4.02 9.63
N GLY A 927 -53.92 -3.21 9.78
CA GLY A 927 -54.25 -2.15 8.83
C GLY A 927 -54.68 -2.73 7.48
N THR A 928 -54.00 -2.34 6.41
CA THR A 928 -54.19 -2.88 5.05
C THR A 928 -53.38 -4.16 4.78
N ASN A 929 -52.49 -4.54 5.70
CA ASN A 929 -51.51 -5.61 5.52
C ASN A 929 -51.85 -6.81 6.41
N TRP A 930 -51.13 -7.91 6.22
CA TRP A 930 -51.27 -9.13 7.02
C TRP A 930 -49.94 -9.52 7.65
N GLU A 931 -49.92 -9.75 8.97
CA GLU A 931 -48.75 -10.25 9.70
C GLU A 931 -48.85 -11.75 9.98
N SER A 932 -47.73 -12.44 9.81
CA SER A 932 -47.61 -13.89 10.05
C SER A 932 -46.24 -14.23 10.62
N ILE A 933 -46.19 -15.17 11.57
CA ILE A 933 -44.91 -15.68 12.09
C ILE A 933 -44.31 -16.59 11.01
N VAL A 934 -43.28 -16.11 10.31
CA VAL A 934 -42.58 -16.85 9.25
C VAL A 934 -41.53 -17.81 9.81
N ARG A 935 -41.05 -17.57 11.05
CA ARG A 935 -40.14 -18.47 11.77
C ARG A 935 -40.31 -18.36 13.29
N ARG A 936 -40.33 -19.50 13.98
CA ARG A 936 -40.40 -19.59 15.44
C ARG A 936 -39.03 -19.83 16.07
N GLY A 937 -38.84 -19.35 17.29
CA GLY A 937 -37.71 -19.73 18.16
C GLY A 937 -36.33 -19.25 17.70
N SER A 938 -36.26 -18.23 16.84
CA SER A 938 -35.01 -17.74 16.29
C SER A 938 -34.15 -17.01 17.32
N ARG A 939 -32.83 -17.20 17.23
CA ARG A 939 -31.77 -16.58 18.02
C ARG A 939 -31.17 -15.34 17.33
N ALA A 940 -31.72 -14.92 16.20
CA ALA A 940 -31.24 -13.76 15.47
C ALA A 940 -31.37 -12.50 16.34
N ALA A 941 -30.29 -11.75 16.49
CA ALA A 941 -30.29 -10.43 17.13
C ALA A 941 -31.01 -9.40 16.25
N ARG A 942 -30.95 -9.59 14.92
CA ARG A 942 -31.61 -8.74 13.92
C ARG A 942 -32.10 -9.58 12.75
N VAL A 943 -33.17 -9.12 12.09
CA VAL A 943 -33.65 -9.65 10.80
C VAL A 943 -33.80 -8.52 9.79
N ALA A 944 -33.73 -8.84 8.49
CA ALA A 944 -34.00 -7.87 7.43
C ALA A 944 -34.61 -8.53 6.18
N MET A 945 -35.35 -7.72 5.42
CA MET A 945 -35.68 -8.02 4.03
C MET A 945 -34.42 -7.82 3.20
N VAL A 946 -33.98 -8.86 2.49
CA VAL A 946 -32.86 -8.80 1.54
C VAL A 946 -33.27 -9.60 0.33
N ALA A 947 -33.43 -8.97 -0.83
CA ALA A 947 -33.95 -9.68 -2.00
C ALA A 947 -33.06 -10.90 -2.35
N PRO A 948 -33.63 -12.11 -2.57
CA PRO A 948 -35.05 -12.43 -2.73
C PRO A 948 -35.76 -12.99 -1.47
N GLY A 949 -35.18 -12.89 -0.26
CA GLY A 949 -35.63 -13.58 0.95
C GLY A 949 -35.65 -12.74 2.24
N ILE A 950 -35.58 -13.46 3.36
CA ILE A 950 -35.44 -12.93 4.72
C ILE A 950 -34.09 -13.40 5.26
N ALA A 951 -33.24 -12.46 5.65
CA ALA A 951 -31.97 -12.72 6.32
C ALA A 951 -32.12 -12.57 7.84
N GLY A 952 -31.44 -13.43 8.59
CA GLY A 952 -31.27 -13.33 10.04
C GLY A 952 -29.79 -13.17 10.39
N TYR A 953 -29.51 -12.38 11.41
CA TYR A 953 -28.17 -11.98 11.82
C TYR A 953 -27.92 -12.32 13.29
N TYR A 954 -26.82 -13.00 13.59
CA TYR A 954 -26.56 -13.66 14.87
C TYR A 954 -25.20 -13.28 15.45
N GLU A 955 -25.10 -13.08 16.76
CA GLU A 955 -23.83 -12.78 17.44
C GLU A 955 -22.82 -13.94 17.41
N ARG A 956 -23.24 -15.15 17.00
CA ARG A 956 -22.41 -16.36 16.95
C ARG A 956 -22.68 -17.18 15.70
N ALA A 957 -21.61 -17.62 15.03
CA ALA A 957 -21.67 -18.48 13.84
C ALA A 957 -22.54 -19.72 14.07
N THR A 958 -22.39 -20.37 15.23
CA THR A 958 -23.13 -21.58 15.60
C THR A 958 -24.64 -21.39 15.67
N ASP A 959 -25.13 -20.18 15.96
CA ASP A 959 -26.57 -19.91 15.97
C ASP A 959 -27.09 -19.73 14.53
N ALA A 960 -26.36 -19.02 13.67
CA ALA A 960 -26.66 -18.91 12.24
C ALA A 960 -26.62 -20.26 11.53
N ASP A 961 -25.59 -21.09 11.78
CA ASP A 961 -25.47 -22.45 11.27
C ASP A 961 -26.63 -23.35 11.72
N SER A 962 -27.12 -23.17 12.95
CA SER A 962 -28.28 -23.92 13.45
C SER A 962 -29.61 -23.51 12.83
N GLU A 963 -29.65 -22.38 12.10
CA GLU A 963 -30.88 -21.81 11.57
C GLU A 963 -30.97 -21.65 10.05
N LYS A 964 -29.86 -21.73 9.31
CA LYS A 964 -29.86 -21.61 7.85
C LYS A 964 -30.81 -22.59 7.16
N ALA A 965 -31.62 -22.09 6.22
CA ALA A 965 -32.56 -22.92 5.46
C ALA A 965 -31.86 -23.80 4.39
N GLY A 966 -30.62 -23.48 4.02
CA GLY A 966 -29.78 -24.24 3.11
C GLY A 966 -28.54 -23.44 2.70
N GLY A 967 -27.40 -24.11 2.55
CA GLY A 967 -26.13 -23.51 2.10
C GLY A 967 -25.54 -22.50 3.09
N ASP A 968 -25.92 -21.23 2.92
CA ASP A 968 -25.04 -20.11 3.16
C ASP A 968 -25.14 -19.54 4.58
N VAL A 969 -23.98 -19.48 5.23
CA VAL A 969 -23.69 -18.58 6.35
C VAL A 969 -22.54 -17.70 5.89
N TRP A 970 -22.72 -16.39 6.00
CA TRP A 970 -21.71 -15.40 5.66
C TRP A 970 -21.46 -14.49 6.88
N LEU A 971 -20.24 -13.97 7.01
CA LEU A 971 -20.00 -12.90 7.97
C LEU A 971 -20.57 -11.60 7.40
N GLN A 972 -21.27 -10.81 8.21
CA GLN A 972 -21.74 -9.49 7.83
C GLN A 972 -21.59 -8.52 9.00
N GLU A 973 -20.72 -7.53 8.83
CA GLU A 973 -20.54 -6.50 9.83
C GLU A 973 -21.75 -5.56 9.86
N PHE A 974 -22.15 -5.16 11.07
CA PHE A 974 -23.17 -4.15 11.29
C PHE A 974 -22.65 -3.06 12.21
N ASP A 975 -22.92 -1.82 11.82
CA ASP A 975 -22.86 -0.68 12.73
C ASP A 975 -24.13 -0.73 13.62
N SER A 976 -23.94 -0.62 14.94
CA SER A 976 -24.96 -0.80 15.99
C SER A 976 -25.25 0.50 16.75
#